data_AF-A0A7S2A8Y1-F1
#
_entry.id   AF-A0A7S2A8Y1-F1
#
_cell.length_a   1.000
_cell.length_b   1.000
_cell.length_c   1.000
_cell.angle_alpha   90.00
_cell.angle_beta   90.00
_cell.angle_gamma   90.00
#
_symmetry.space_group_name_H-M   'P 1'
#
loop_
_entity.id
_entity.type
_entity.pdbx_description
1 polymer ?
#
loop_
_entity_poly.entity_id
_entity_poly.type
_entity_poly.pdbx_seq_one_letter_code
_entity_poly.pdbx_strand_id
1 'polypeptide(L)'
;YGGCPWHKPPQGISERNVAERAMMLLDQYQKKANLYRGNAVLAPLGDDFRYAGKVETEAQYTNYQKIFDYLNENVPGVRIQFGTLSDYFHAIEGTFEPPVLKGSFFTYADRAEDYWSGYFTSRVFDKALDRKLERALFAAESLGATVEEMRGPRRALSLFQHHDGVTGTAKNHVVEDYARQMYNAINLVQGWTTKSVKAQLGGDVAWLKACWKSDAPRNLGANVCDPTKAAYAYNPLTKEQRCGETLVPPKTVVEVTLPCDMAGPASHATSSGEIKFDEATGMMTHPIKEEWMVWKVTKGGAYLFKPGKLQHFDMNDIKVESGGYMVSTPLWRRKVIEKSMPNEFGVGTSSIIDFVYETKLTVDNSEWFVRFTSPISNNGVFHTDLNGFNFDTHYFRSDLPIQSQVFPMPTLASIQDKHQRLTVLSEHAQGTASLSDGAIDVWLDRRLNQDDERGLAQGVRDNVHTRTRLRVMVEKDGYDSNSKAEFNITNLCKRMWDELNHPLEMFGVHKGEEGPPAVGVSEAMRTNHRAISQEINEKISPGGVVPFVYMVHKRVDYFKRAIESLRASDFPKTKVPLIISHDGHVPEMMNFVDSLKGEFNLVQLFHTYSCFDHPNSFPANDEKLNEHYNGDTHGNPRSSWATCAKHHWTWMMQNVWDMDLGIDGVNVDAMFFMEEDYIVSPSIYETVLTGLDLSSDSSYFGIVLDVTNGGIERLPDTVEDGWVERQFRTGPMAFPRRTWEAFKSAKDVFCKYDDYNWDWSVMMAQFKGLMVDRVLAPSIPQVHHIGASGMHTDKKDNKSTRKHVLKDATADVILSPFHGKSIISGNDLPQHSKPYKNGGWGHPRDHEHCLKILGGKTEAESPLQYFFHSQGA
;
A
#
# COMPACT_ATOMS: atom_id res chain seq x y z
N TYR A 1 -11.69 25.18 -4.42
CA TYR A 1 -11.54 25.11 -5.89
C TYR A 1 -11.10 26.46 -6.46
N GLY A 2 -9.93 26.51 -7.09
CA GLY A 2 -9.47 27.69 -7.83
C GLY A 2 -10.12 27.77 -9.22
N GLY A 3 -10.43 28.98 -9.69
CA GLY A 3 -10.86 29.19 -11.07
C GLY A 3 -9.70 29.03 -12.07
N CYS A 4 -9.98 29.17 -13.36
CA CYS A 4 -8.94 29.09 -14.40
C CYS A 4 -7.81 30.10 -14.13
N PRO A 5 -6.53 29.70 -14.07
CA PRO A 5 -5.42 30.58 -13.70
C PRO A 5 -5.18 31.70 -14.72
N TRP A 6 -5.66 31.56 -15.95
CA TRP A 6 -5.70 32.63 -16.97
C TRP A 6 -6.85 33.65 -16.78
N HIS A 7 -7.49 33.66 -15.61
CA HIS A 7 -8.55 34.59 -15.18
C HIS A 7 -9.78 34.68 -16.11
N LYS A 8 -10.02 33.65 -16.93
CA LYS A 8 -11.20 33.52 -17.81
C LYS A 8 -11.94 32.23 -17.47
N PRO A 9 -13.07 32.29 -16.74
CA PRO A 9 -13.82 31.08 -16.38
C PRO A 9 -14.57 30.50 -17.60
N PRO A 10 -14.89 29.19 -17.57
CA PRO A 10 -15.76 28.58 -18.57
C PRO A 10 -17.18 29.20 -18.52
N GLN A 11 -17.89 29.14 -19.64
CA GLN A 11 -19.26 29.61 -19.77
C GLN A 11 -20.14 28.47 -20.25
N GLY A 12 -21.35 28.35 -19.70
CA GLY A 12 -22.35 27.42 -20.20
C GLY A 12 -22.74 27.72 -21.66
N ILE A 13 -22.91 26.68 -22.45
CA ILE A 13 -23.22 26.76 -23.87
C ILE A 13 -24.74 26.86 -24.08
N SER A 14 -25.12 27.89 -24.82
CA SER A 14 -26.49 28.31 -25.12
C SER A 14 -26.57 28.73 -26.59
N GLU A 15 -27.78 28.79 -27.14
CA GLU A 15 -28.03 29.26 -28.52
C GLU A 15 -27.42 30.65 -28.80
N ARG A 16 -27.30 31.50 -27.78
CA ARG A 16 -26.75 32.86 -27.90
C ARG A 16 -25.22 32.93 -28.03
N ASN A 17 -24.50 31.93 -27.54
CA ASN A 17 -23.02 31.94 -27.50
C ASN A 17 -22.36 30.71 -28.16
N VAL A 18 -23.14 29.71 -28.58
CA VAL A 18 -22.61 28.48 -29.20
C VAL A 18 -21.75 28.78 -30.42
N ALA A 19 -22.16 29.70 -31.30
CA ALA A 19 -21.39 30.08 -32.48
C ALA A 19 -20.00 30.66 -32.14
N GLU A 20 -19.93 31.62 -31.21
CA GLU A 20 -18.67 32.23 -30.75
C GLU A 20 -17.75 31.17 -30.10
N ARG A 21 -18.32 30.36 -29.19
CA ARG A 21 -17.57 29.35 -28.42
C ARG A 21 -17.09 28.19 -29.30
N ALA A 22 -17.90 27.76 -30.26
CA ALA A 22 -17.56 26.73 -31.23
C ALA A 22 -16.42 27.17 -32.16
N MET A 23 -16.50 28.38 -32.73
CA MET A 23 -15.43 28.90 -33.59
C MET A 23 -14.13 29.14 -32.80
N MET A 24 -14.22 29.57 -31.54
CA MET A 24 -13.06 29.71 -30.64
C MET A 24 -12.40 28.36 -30.33
N LEU A 25 -13.17 27.29 -30.11
CA LEU A 25 -12.62 25.94 -29.91
C LEU A 25 -12.01 25.39 -31.20
N LEU A 26 -12.68 25.58 -32.34
CA LEU A 26 -12.18 25.15 -33.65
C LEU A 26 -10.85 25.81 -34.01
N ASP A 27 -10.68 27.11 -33.74
CA ASP A 27 -9.39 27.82 -33.91
C ASP A 27 -8.25 27.15 -33.13
N GLN A 28 -8.50 26.71 -31.89
CA GLN A 28 -7.51 25.99 -31.08
C GLN A 28 -7.20 24.60 -31.66
N TYR A 29 -8.21 23.87 -32.14
CA TYR A 29 -8.02 22.56 -32.76
C TYR A 29 -7.32 22.65 -34.12
N GLN A 30 -7.57 23.71 -34.92
CA GLN A 30 -6.83 23.99 -36.15
C GLN A 30 -5.38 24.37 -35.87
N LYS A 31 -5.11 25.18 -34.82
CA LYS A 31 -3.75 25.46 -34.36
C LYS A 31 -3.01 24.19 -33.93
N LYS A 32 -3.70 23.26 -33.25
CA LYS A 32 -3.16 21.95 -32.92
C LYS A 32 -2.94 21.08 -34.16
N ALA A 33 -3.85 21.10 -35.13
CA ALA A 33 -3.75 20.34 -36.39
C ALA A 33 -2.43 20.62 -37.14
N ASN A 34 -2.01 21.89 -37.17
CA ASN A 34 -0.77 22.33 -37.82
C ASN A 34 0.52 21.71 -37.22
N LEU A 35 0.45 21.04 -36.07
CA LEU A 35 1.57 20.34 -35.43
C LEU A 35 1.67 18.86 -35.82
N TYR A 36 0.66 18.30 -36.50
CA TYR A 36 0.57 16.88 -36.83
C TYR A 36 0.46 16.65 -38.35
N ARG A 37 0.67 15.40 -38.76
CA ARG A 37 0.37 14.92 -40.11
C ARG A 37 -1.01 14.26 -40.12
N GLY A 38 -1.64 14.19 -41.29
CA GLY A 38 -3.00 13.66 -41.46
C GLY A 38 -4.09 14.74 -41.30
N ASN A 39 -5.35 14.31 -41.26
CA ASN A 39 -6.55 15.15 -41.25
C ASN A 39 -7.41 15.01 -39.98
N ALA A 40 -6.96 14.26 -38.98
CA ALA A 40 -7.63 14.08 -37.70
C ALA A 40 -6.77 14.61 -36.54
N VAL A 41 -7.41 15.16 -35.50
CA VAL A 41 -6.73 15.72 -34.33
C VAL A 41 -7.28 15.08 -33.06
N LEU A 42 -6.39 14.45 -32.27
CA LEU A 42 -6.74 13.99 -30.93
C LEU A 42 -6.79 15.18 -29.97
N ALA A 43 -7.94 15.40 -29.34
CA ALA A 43 -8.13 16.38 -28.27
C ALA A 43 -8.55 15.64 -26.97
N PRO A 44 -7.60 15.27 -26.09
CA PRO A 44 -7.94 14.67 -24.80
C PRO A 44 -8.78 15.64 -23.98
N LEU A 45 -9.86 15.13 -23.38
CA LEU A 45 -10.72 15.87 -22.46
C LEU A 45 -10.75 15.13 -21.12
N GLY A 46 -9.98 15.64 -20.17
CA GLY A 46 -9.77 15.01 -18.86
C GLY A 46 -8.66 15.74 -18.10
N ASP A 47 -8.43 15.28 -16.88
CA ASP A 47 -7.44 15.75 -15.92
C ASP A 47 -7.35 14.68 -14.82
N ASP A 48 -6.52 14.88 -13.80
CA ASP A 48 -6.42 13.97 -12.66
C ASP A 48 -7.78 13.78 -11.94
N PHE A 49 -8.16 12.52 -11.72
CA PHE A 49 -9.40 12.09 -11.03
C PHE A 49 -10.71 12.75 -11.51
N ARG A 50 -10.78 13.16 -12.79
CA ARG A 50 -12.00 13.75 -13.39
C ARG A 50 -13.08 12.73 -13.69
N TYR A 51 -14.28 13.24 -13.96
CA TYR A 51 -15.51 12.48 -14.19
C TYR A 51 -15.96 11.65 -12.97
N ALA A 52 -15.52 12.05 -11.77
CA ALA A 52 -15.92 11.43 -10.51
C ALA A 52 -17.39 11.72 -10.17
N GLY A 53 -17.89 12.89 -10.57
CA GLY A 53 -19.25 13.35 -10.29
C GLY A 53 -20.19 13.30 -11.50
N LYS A 54 -21.47 13.02 -11.24
CA LYS A 54 -22.50 13.06 -12.29
C LYS A 54 -22.66 14.48 -12.85
N VAL A 55 -22.68 15.50 -11.97
CA VAL A 55 -22.85 16.91 -12.37
C VAL A 55 -21.71 17.38 -13.28
N GLU A 56 -20.47 17.00 -12.97
CA GLU A 56 -19.30 17.28 -13.82
C GLU A 56 -19.46 16.63 -15.20
N THR A 57 -19.81 15.34 -15.22
CA THR A 57 -19.94 14.55 -16.45
C THR A 57 -21.06 15.08 -17.35
N GLU A 58 -22.24 15.38 -16.80
CA GLU A 58 -23.35 15.98 -17.54
C GLU A 58 -23.01 17.39 -18.04
N ALA A 59 -22.30 18.20 -17.25
CA ALA A 59 -21.87 19.53 -17.65
C ALA A 59 -20.85 19.46 -18.80
N GLN A 60 -19.85 18.58 -18.74
CA GLN A 60 -18.89 18.40 -19.83
C GLN A 60 -19.60 17.91 -21.10
N TYR A 61 -20.34 16.79 -21.00
CA TYR A 61 -21.04 16.18 -22.14
C TYR A 61 -21.99 17.17 -22.82
N THR A 62 -22.89 17.81 -22.05
CA THR A 62 -23.93 18.70 -22.61
C THR A 62 -23.36 19.94 -23.27
N ASN A 63 -22.26 20.51 -22.76
CA ASN A 63 -21.64 21.69 -23.36
C ASN A 63 -20.85 21.33 -24.62
N TYR A 64 -20.09 20.24 -24.61
CA TYR A 64 -19.35 19.78 -25.79
C TYR A 64 -20.28 19.29 -26.90
N GLN A 65 -21.34 18.54 -26.59
CA GLN A 65 -22.30 18.07 -27.58
C GLN A 65 -22.92 19.23 -28.38
N LYS A 66 -23.39 20.30 -27.70
CA LYS A 66 -23.92 21.50 -28.37
C LYS A 66 -22.89 22.18 -29.29
N ILE A 67 -21.61 22.17 -28.92
CA ILE A 67 -20.53 22.70 -29.77
C ILE A 67 -20.32 21.78 -30.98
N PHE A 68 -20.34 20.46 -30.78
CA PHE A 68 -20.15 19.49 -31.84
C PHE A 68 -21.28 19.53 -32.86
N ASP A 69 -22.53 19.57 -32.41
CA ASP A 69 -23.72 19.70 -33.25
C ASP A 69 -23.61 20.96 -34.12
N TYR A 70 -23.35 22.12 -33.50
CA TYR A 70 -23.17 23.38 -34.23
C TYR A 70 -22.04 23.30 -35.28
N LEU A 71 -20.87 22.75 -34.93
CA LEU A 71 -19.74 22.66 -35.86
C LEU A 71 -20.03 21.72 -37.04
N ASN A 72 -20.60 20.55 -36.78
CA ASN A 72 -20.95 19.57 -37.81
C ASN A 72 -22.03 20.08 -38.77
N GLU A 73 -22.98 20.88 -38.29
CA GLU A 73 -24.06 21.45 -39.11
C GLU A 73 -23.62 22.70 -39.88
N ASN A 74 -22.81 23.58 -39.29
CA ASN A 74 -22.59 24.94 -39.78
C ASN A 74 -21.19 25.21 -40.39
N VAL A 75 -20.22 24.29 -40.23
CA VAL A 75 -18.84 24.51 -40.71
C VAL A 75 -18.43 23.44 -41.74
N PRO A 76 -18.50 23.73 -43.06
CA PRO A 76 -18.16 22.78 -44.10
C PRO A 76 -16.73 22.22 -43.98
N GLY A 77 -16.59 20.90 -44.12
CA GLY A 77 -15.30 20.21 -44.03
C GLY A 77 -14.81 19.93 -42.61
N VAL A 78 -15.51 20.38 -41.57
CA VAL A 78 -15.26 19.97 -40.18
C VAL A 78 -16.12 18.77 -39.84
N ARG A 79 -15.52 17.76 -39.20
CA ARG A 79 -16.23 16.70 -38.50
C ARG A 79 -15.66 16.57 -37.10
N ILE A 80 -16.52 16.60 -36.10
CA ILE A 80 -16.14 16.52 -34.69
C ILE A 80 -17.11 15.65 -33.90
N GLN A 81 -16.58 14.84 -32.98
CA GLN A 81 -17.34 13.88 -32.18
C GLN A 81 -16.53 13.52 -30.93
N PHE A 82 -17.20 12.99 -29.90
CA PHE A 82 -16.52 12.19 -28.90
C PHE A 82 -15.95 10.92 -29.57
N GLY A 83 -14.79 10.46 -29.10
CA GLY A 83 -14.13 9.28 -29.63
C GLY A 83 -13.09 8.73 -28.68
N THR A 84 -12.72 7.47 -28.88
CA THR A 84 -11.66 6.77 -28.15
C THR A 84 -10.30 6.99 -28.81
N LEU A 85 -9.22 6.57 -28.14
CA LEU A 85 -7.89 6.50 -28.76
C LEU A 85 -7.88 5.59 -30.00
N SER A 86 -8.64 4.50 -29.98
CA SER A 86 -8.78 3.58 -31.12
C SER A 86 -9.43 4.25 -32.32
N ASP A 87 -10.49 5.06 -32.12
CA ASP A 87 -11.14 5.81 -33.20
C ASP A 87 -10.18 6.81 -33.86
N TYR A 88 -9.36 7.48 -33.04
CA TYR A 88 -8.32 8.38 -33.55
C TYR A 88 -7.25 7.62 -34.37
N PHE A 89 -6.72 6.50 -33.87
CA PHE A 89 -5.71 5.75 -34.59
C PHE A 89 -6.25 5.15 -35.90
N HIS A 90 -7.46 4.59 -35.92
CA HIS A 90 -8.12 4.16 -37.16
C HIS A 90 -8.35 5.32 -38.15
N ALA A 91 -8.57 6.55 -37.67
CA ALA A 91 -8.77 7.70 -38.54
C ALA A 91 -7.48 8.24 -39.18
N ILE A 92 -6.31 8.00 -38.59
CA ILE A 92 -5.00 8.42 -39.15
C ILE A 92 -4.23 7.29 -39.84
N GLU A 93 -4.59 6.02 -39.63
CA GLU A 93 -3.92 4.88 -40.22
C GLU A 93 -3.88 4.97 -41.76
N GLY A 94 -2.69 4.82 -42.35
CA GLY A 94 -2.46 4.96 -43.79
C GLY A 94 -2.60 6.38 -44.36
N THR A 95 -2.91 7.41 -43.56
CA THR A 95 -3.07 8.80 -44.06
C THR A 95 -1.75 9.54 -44.29
N PHE A 96 -0.66 9.06 -43.69
CA PHE A 96 0.71 9.57 -43.90
C PHE A 96 1.76 8.51 -43.51
N GLU A 97 2.97 8.64 -44.04
CA GLU A 97 4.12 7.86 -43.61
C GLU A 97 4.70 8.43 -42.28
N PRO A 98 4.70 7.67 -41.17
CA PRO A 98 5.23 8.14 -39.90
C PRO A 98 6.76 8.21 -39.92
N PRO A 99 7.39 9.22 -39.28
CA PRO A 99 8.84 9.27 -39.16
C PRO A 99 9.33 8.17 -38.21
N VAL A 100 10.44 7.51 -38.56
CA VAL A 100 11.14 6.60 -37.66
C VAL A 100 11.95 7.41 -36.65
N LEU A 101 11.71 7.19 -35.36
CA LEU A 101 12.44 7.79 -34.25
C LEU A 101 13.06 6.67 -33.39
N LYS A 102 14.26 6.92 -32.85
CA LYS A 102 15.00 5.97 -32.01
C LYS A 102 15.75 6.72 -30.90
N GLY A 103 15.76 6.14 -29.70
CA GLY A 103 16.34 6.71 -28.47
C GLY A 103 15.33 6.64 -27.32
N SER A 104 15.74 7.03 -26.11
CA SER A 104 14.81 7.30 -25.02
C SER A 104 14.34 8.77 -24.99
N PHE A 105 13.46 9.11 -24.06
CA PHE A 105 13.03 10.48 -23.76
C PHE A 105 13.57 10.95 -22.39
N PHE A 106 14.73 10.44 -21.98
CA PHE A 106 15.41 10.89 -20.78
C PHE A 106 16.49 11.96 -21.10
N THR A 107 16.74 12.94 -20.23
CA THR A 107 16.04 13.20 -18.96
C THR A 107 14.97 14.28 -19.16
N TYR A 108 13.74 13.98 -18.73
CA TYR A 108 12.58 14.86 -18.88
C TYR A 108 12.75 16.17 -18.10
N ALA A 109 12.31 17.27 -18.72
CA ALA A 109 12.09 18.56 -18.06
C ALA A 109 10.76 19.15 -18.56
N ASP A 110 9.91 19.56 -17.62
CA ASP A 110 8.60 20.17 -17.92
C ASP A 110 8.71 21.69 -18.17
N ARG A 111 9.68 22.35 -17.54
CA ARG A 111 9.93 23.79 -17.68
C ARG A 111 11.41 24.14 -17.44
N ALA A 112 11.98 24.97 -18.31
CA ALA A 112 13.35 25.51 -18.18
C ALA A 112 14.40 24.44 -17.80
N GLU A 113 15.02 24.55 -16.63
CA GLU A 113 16.04 23.62 -16.11
C GLU A 113 15.53 22.68 -15.01
N ASP A 114 14.19 22.55 -14.87
CA ASP A 114 13.56 21.64 -13.91
C ASP A 114 13.60 20.20 -14.44
N TYR A 115 14.78 19.58 -14.45
CA TYR A 115 14.97 18.19 -14.87
C TYR A 115 14.55 17.20 -13.78
N TRP A 116 13.78 16.19 -14.18
CA TRP A 116 13.19 15.16 -13.33
C TRP A 116 14.15 13.98 -13.14
N SER A 117 15.42 14.27 -12.81
CA SER A 117 16.44 13.25 -12.52
C SER A 117 16.52 12.86 -11.04
N GLY A 118 15.80 13.55 -10.15
CA GLY A 118 15.81 13.26 -8.72
C GLY A 118 15.11 11.95 -8.36
N TYR A 119 14.01 11.62 -9.06
CA TYR A 119 13.23 10.40 -8.79
C TYR A 119 13.97 9.10 -9.16
N PHE A 120 15.05 9.17 -9.95
CA PHE A 120 15.92 8.03 -10.21
C PHE A 120 16.55 7.48 -8.92
N THR A 121 16.66 8.31 -7.88
CA THR A 121 17.24 7.97 -6.57
C THR A 121 16.25 8.13 -5.40
N SER A 122 15.15 8.90 -5.52
CA SER A 122 14.21 9.11 -4.39
C SER A 122 13.70 7.79 -3.79
N ARG A 123 13.80 7.63 -2.46
CA ARG A 123 13.48 6.39 -1.71
C ARG A 123 14.16 5.14 -2.29
N VAL A 124 15.49 5.09 -2.22
CA VAL A 124 16.30 3.93 -2.64
C VAL A 124 15.88 2.62 -1.95
N PHE A 125 15.48 2.67 -0.68
CA PHE A 125 15.03 1.49 0.07
C PHE A 125 13.88 0.75 -0.63
N ASP A 126 12.88 1.50 -1.12
CA ASP A 126 11.69 0.91 -1.74
C ASP A 126 12.00 0.42 -3.16
N LYS A 127 12.90 1.09 -3.88
CA LYS A 127 13.53 0.57 -5.11
C LYS A 127 14.31 -0.73 -4.87
N ALA A 128 14.87 -0.93 -3.67
CA ALA A 128 15.51 -2.19 -3.28
C ALA A 128 14.48 -3.28 -2.89
N LEU A 129 13.32 -2.91 -2.34
CA LEU A 129 12.20 -3.84 -2.09
C LEU A 129 11.58 -4.36 -3.38
N ASP A 130 11.41 -3.49 -4.40
CA ASP A 130 10.95 -3.83 -5.75
C ASP A 130 11.71 -5.03 -6.33
N ARG A 131 13.03 -4.87 -6.54
CA ARG A 131 13.91 -5.91 -7.09
C ARG A 131 13.98 -7.16 -6.21
N LYS A 132 13.84 -7.01 -4.89
CA LYS A 132 13.80 -8.14 -3.96
C LYS A 132 12.51 -8.95 -4.12
N LEU A 133 11.36 -8.32 -4.35
CA LEU A 133 10.10 -9.00 -4.63
C LEU A 133 10.10 -9.62 -6.02
N GLU A 134 10.57 -8.88 -7.03
CA GLU A 134 10.73 -9.35 -8.41
C GLU A 134 11.55 -10.65 -8.49
N ARG A 135 12.75 -10.68 -7.91
CA ARG A 135 13.60 -11.87 -7.96
C ARG A 135 13.05 -13.04 -7.16
N ALA A 136 12.38 -12.78 -6.04
CA ALA A 136 11.72 -13.83 -5.24
C ALA A 136 10.57 -14.47 -6.04
N LEU A 137 9.74 -13.65 -6.72
CA LEU A 137 8.70 -14.12 -7.64
C LEU A 137 9.30 -14.95 -8.77
N PHE A 138 10.36 -14.45 -9.42
CA PHE A 138 11.07 -15.18 -10.46
C PHE A 138 11.60 -16.54 -9.98
N ALA A 139 12.12 -16.63 -8.76
CA ALA A 139 12.59 -17.88 -8.17
C ALA A 139 11.44 -18.86 -7.84
N ALA A 140 10.34 -18.39 -7.26
CA ALA A 140 9.17 -19.20 -6.96
C ALA A 140 8.52 -19.78 -8.23
N GLU A 141 8.36 -18.96 -9.26
CA GLU A 141 7.80 -19.36 -10.55
C GLU A 141 8.74 -20.31 -11.31
N SER A 142 10.06 -20.10 -11.16
CA SER A 142 11.09 -21.04 -11.65
C SER A 142 11.07 -22.41 -10.94
N LEU A 143 10.50 -22.49 -9.74
CA LEU A 143 10.22 -23.73 -9.01
C LEU A 143 8.84 -24.33 -9.33
N GLY A 144 8.05 -23.68 -10.19
CA GLY A 144 6.73 -24.15 -10.63
C GLY A 144 5.53 -23.50 -9.92
N ALA A 145 5.71 -22.37 -9.22
CA ALA A 145 4.57 -21.63 -8.67
C ALA A 145 3.60 -21.19 -9.77
N THR A 146 2.30 -21.39 -9.53
CA THR A 146 1.27 -20.96 -10.47
C THR A 146 0.97 -19.46 -10.35
N VAL A 147 0.42 -18.89 -11.44
CA VAL A 147 -0.07 -17.50 -11.47
C VAL A 147 -1.10 -17.23 -10.37
N GLU A 148 -1.88 -18.25 -9.96
CA GLU A 148 -2.91 -18.10 -8.93
C GLU A 148 -2.32 -18.04 -7.52
N GLU A 149 -1.38 -18.94 -7.20
CA GLU A 149 -0.65 -18.91 -5.92
C GLU A 149 0.14 -17.60 -5.75
N MET A 150 0.70 -17.08 -6.83
CA MET A 150 1.45 -15.82 -6.84
C MET A 150 0.59 -14.58 -7.12
N ARG A 151 -0.75 -14.70 -7.24
CA ARG A 151 -1.64 -13.59 -7.64
C ARG A 151 -1.52 -12.38 -6.70
N GLY A 152 -1.51 -12.60 -5.39
CA GLY A 152 -1.36 -11.54 -4.39
C GLY A 152 0.00 -10.83 -4.50
N PRO A 153 1.13 -11.55 -4.37
CA PRO A 153 2.46 -10.98 -4.52
C PRO A 153 2.72 -10.29 -5.88
N ARG A 154 2.22 -10.86 -6.99
CA ARG A 154 2.27 -10.23 -8.32
C ARG A 154 1.54 -8.89 -8.33
N ARG A 155 0.33 -8.81 -7.76
CA ARG A 155 -0.43 -7.55 -7.65
C ARG A 155 0.31 -6.49 -6.83
N ALA A 156 0.94 -6.87 -5.71
CA ALA A 156 1.73 -5.94 -4.91
C ALA A 156 2.92 -5.36 -5.71
N LEU A 157 3.67 -6.20 -6.43
CA LEU A 157 4.75 -5.73 -7.31
C LEU A 157 4.22 -4.85 -8.45
N SER A 158 3.14 -5.27 -9.12
CA SER A 158 2.50 -4.51 -10.21
C SER A 158 1.98 -3.15 -9.76
N LEU A 159 1.40 -3.07 -8.57
CA LEU A 159 0.94 -1.81 -7.98
C LEU A 159 2.12 -0.88 -7.67
N PHE A 160 3.26 -1.42 -7.22
CA PHE A 160 4.45 -0.59 -6.98
C PHE A 160 5.09 -0.06 -8.27
N GLN A 161 4.87 -0.69 -9.43
CA GLN A 161 5.29 -0.14 -10.72
C GLN A 161 4.55 1.15 -11.12
N HIS A 162 3.57 1.60 -10.31
CA HIS A 162 2.97 2.92 -10.44
C HIS A 162 4.04 4.02 -10.49
N HIS A 163 3.78 5.06 -11.28
CA HIS A 163 4.74 6.16 -11.51
C HIS A 163 4.91 7.10 -10.32
N ASP A 164 4.20 6.88 -9.20
CA ASP A 164 4.52 7.46 -7.88
C ASP A 164 5.01 6.42 -6.83
N GLY A 165 4.96 5.14 -7.18
CA GLY A 165 5.47 4.04 -6.36
C GLY A 165 6.98 3.88 -6.52
N VAL A 166 7.42 3.15 -7.54
CA VAL A 166 8.84 2.83 -7.79
C VAL A 166 9.72 4.06 -8.02
N THR A 167 9.13 5.17 -8.48
CA THR A 167 9.80 6.48 -8.59
C THR A 167 10.11 7.10 -7.23
N GLY A 168 9.40 6.70 -6.18
CA GLY A 168 9.54 7.24 -4.84
C GLY A 168 9.00 8.67 -4.72
N THR A 169 7.85 8.97 -5.34
CA THR A 169 7.27 10.33 -5.42
C THR A 169 5.90 10.50 -4.77
N ALA A 170 5.30 9.46 -4.19
CA ALA A 170 4.08 9.56 -3.37
C ALA A 170 4.32 10.19 -1.97
N LYS A 171 3.25 10.49 -1.21
CA LYS A 171 3.38 10.94 0.20
C LYS A 171 3.87 9.81 1.10
N ASN A 172 4.47 10.13 2.26
CA ASN A 172 5.11 9.13 3.14
C ASN A 172 4.21 7.94 3.48
N HIS A 173 2.96 8.20 3.90
CA HIS A 173 2.01 7.14 4.27
C HIS A 173 1.64 6.21 3.09
N VAL A 174 1.73 6.71 1.83
CA VAL A 174 1.51 5.90 0.62
C VAL A 174 2.74 5.04 0.32
N VAL A 175 3.95 5.57 0.51
CA VAL A 175 5.19 4.79 0.41
C VAL A 175 5.26 3.72 1.51
N GLU A 176 4.85 4.04 2.74
CA GLU A 176 4.72 3.07 3.84
C GLU A 176 3.71 1.95 3.51
N ASP A 177 2.58 2.27 2.86
CA ASP A 177 1.64 1.24 2.38
C ASP A 177 2.27 0.36 1.28
N TYR A 178 2.90 0.95 0.26
CA TYR A 178 3.62 0.18 -0.76
C TYR A 178 4.69 -0.74 -0.14
N ALA A 179 5.50 -0.22 0.79
CA ALA A 179 6.53 -0.98 1.49
C ALA A 179 5.94 -2.14 2.31
N ARG A 180 4.80 -1.92 2.98
CA ARG A 180 4.03 -2.94 3.70
C ARG A 180 3.48 -4.02 2.77
N GLN A 181 2.88 -3.63 1.65
CA GLN A 181 2.37 -4.56 0.65
C GLN A 181 3.50 -5.41 0.05
N MET A 182 4.61 -4.78 -0.36
CA MET A 182 5.80 -5.48 -0.89
C MET A 182 6.44 -6.41 0.15
N TYR A 183 6.56 -5.98 1.41
CA TYR A 183 7.14 -6.81 2.48
C TYR A 183 6.28 -8.05 2.75
N ASN A 184 4.96 -7.90 2.83
CA ASN A 184 4.02 -9.02 2.98
C ASN A 184 4.10 -9.97 1.77
N ALA A 185 4.15 -9.43 0.56
CA ALA A 185 4.34 -10.20 -0.67
C ALA A 185 5.65 -11.01 -0.66
N ILE A 186 6.78 -10.40 -0.29
CA ILE A 186 8.07 -11.09 -0.16
C ILE A 186 7.96 -12.27 0.82
N ASN A 187 7.36 -12.06 1.99
CA ASN A 187 7.22 -13.13 3.00
C ASN A 187 6.34 -14.28 2.49
N LEU A 188 5.25 -13.99 1.77
CA LEU A 188 4.38 -15.01 1.17
C LEU A 188 5.12 -15.85 0.11
N VAL A 189 5.87 -15.19 -0.78
CA VAL A 189 6.65 -15.86 -1.84
C VAL A 189 7.77 -16.71 -1.24
N GLN A 190 8.50 -16.18 -0.25
CA GLN A 190 9.55 -16.91 0.46
C GLN A 190 8.99 -18.11 1.23
N GLY A 191 7.85 -17.94 1.93
CA GLY A 191 7.16 -19.03 2.63
C GLY A 191 6.68 -20.15 1.69
N TRP A 192 6.10 -19.80 0.54
CA TRP A 192 5.75 -20.77 -0.51
C TRP A 192 6.99 -21.51 -1.00
N THR A 193 8.06 -20.78 -1.29
CA THR A 193 9.29 -21.34 -1.85
C THR A 193 9.97 -22.30 -0.86
N THR A 194 10.04 -21.96 0.43
CA THR A 194 10.51 -22.90 1.47
C THR A 194 9.68 -24.16 1.51
N LYS A 195 8.34 -24.07 1.42
CA LYS A 195 7.46 -25.24 1.41
C LYS A 195 7.72 -26.12 0.18
N SER A 196 7.94 -25.53 -0.98
CA SER A 196 8.27 -26.24 -2.22
C SER A 196 9.63 -26.94 -2.15
N VAL A 197 10.68 -26.27 -1.66
CA VAL A 197 12.01 -26.87 -1.45
C VAL A 197 11.97 -27.96 -0.37
N LYS A 198 11.21 -27.76 0.71
CA LYS A 198 10.97 -28.77 1.75
C LYS A 198 10.36 -30.06 1.17
N ALA A 199 9.40 -29.93 0.28
CA ALA A 199 8.78 -31.07 -0.40
C ALA A 199 9.75 -31.82 -1.33
N GLN A 200 10.72 -31.13 -1.95
CA GLN A 200 11.76 -31.76 -2.77
C GLN A 200 12.82 -32.50 -1.94
N LEU A 201 13.21 -31.96 -0.78
CA LEU A 201 14.29 -32.51 0.04
C LEU A 201 13.84 -33.56 1.08
N GLY A 202 12.55 -33.58 1.45
CA GLY A 202 11.99 -34.57 2.38
C GLY A 202 12.38 -34.41 3.85
N GLY A 203 13.02 -33.29 4.23
CA GLY A 203 13.43 -32.98 5.61
C GLY A 203 13.08 -31.54 6.02
N ASP A 204 13.17 -31.22 7.31
CA ASP A 204 12.85 -29.89 7.83
C ASP A 204 13.86 -28.83 7.41
N VAL A 205 13.47 -28.02 6.41
CA VAL A 205 14.18 -26.81 5.99
C VAL A 205 13.39 -25.55 6.31
N ALA A 206 14.11 -24.50 6.71
CA ALA A 206 13.61 -23.14 6.86
C ALA A 206 14.19 -22.24 5.77
N TRP A 207 13.51 -21.13 5.46
CA TRP A 207 14.11 -20.05 4.65
C TRP A 207 15.36 -19.54 5.37
N LEU A 208 16.54 -19.69 4.77
CA LEU A 208 17.71 -18.96 5.22
C LEU A 208 17.78 -17.64 4.47
N LYS A 209 17.97 -16.55 5.21
CA LYS A 209 18.50 -15.34 4.58
C LYS A 209 19.86 -15.67 3.98
N ALA A 210 20.28 -14.98 2.92
CA ALA A 210 21.62 -15.17 2.37
C ALA A 210 22.67 -15.11 3.50
N CYS A 211 23.45 -16.19 3.65
CA CYS A 211 23.88 -16.65 4.97
C CYS A 211 25.38 -16.53 5.23
N TRP A 212 25.76 -15.86 6.33
CA TRP A 212 27.00 -15.10 6.35
C TRP A 212 27.65 -15.00 7.77
N LYS A 213 28.92 -15.45 7.95
CA LYS A 213 29.76 -15.36 9.19
C LYS A 213 31.25 -15.19 8.73
N SER A 214 32.25 -14.74 9.51
CA SER A 214 32.34 -14.03 10.81
C SER A 214 33.76 -13.39 10.92
N ASP A 215 33.93 -12.41 11.83
CA ASP A 215 35.15 -11.92 12.53
C ASP A 215 36.46 -11.58 11.75
N ALA A 216 36.58 -11.92 10.47
CA ALA A 216 37.80 -11.76 9.66
C ALA A 216 37.59 -10.79 8.48
N PRO A 217 38.68 -10.26 7.86
CA PRO A 217 38.62 -9.23 6.81
C PRO A 217 37.82 -9.53 5.54
N ARG A 218 37.33 -10.76 5.41
CA ARG A 218 36.55 -11.26 4.30
C ARG A 218 35.31 -11.84 4.93
N ASN A 219 34.17 -11.28 4.53
CA ASN A 219 32.83 -11.53 5.08
C ASN A 219 32.39 -10.57 6.21
N LEU A 220 31.13 -10.13 6.30
CA LEU A 220 30.02 -10.04 5.34
C LEU A 220 28.96 -9.04 5.89
N GLY A 221 27.95 -8.67 5.09
CA GLY A 221 26.82 -7.87 5.59
C GLY A 221 25.87 -8.72 6.45
N ALA A 222 25.25 -8.14 7.47
CA ALA A 222 24.64 -8.89 8.58
C ALA A 222 23.49 -9.84 8.16
N ASN A 223 23.76 -11.15 8.23
CA ASN A 223 22.79 -12.25 8.36
C ASN A 223 23.51 -13.42 9.04
N VAL A 224 23.45 -13.46 10.38
CA VAL A 224 24.20 -14.46 11.17
C VAL A 224 23.72 -15.86 10.83
N CYS A 225 24.59 -16.64 10.21
CA CYS A 225 24.37 -18.06 9.98
C CYS A 225 25.59 -18.85 10.41
N ASP A 226 25.36 -20.06 10.91
CA ASP A 226 26.42 -20.92 11.38
C ASP A 226 26.97 -21.76 10.22
N PRO A 227 28.22 -21.56 9.73
CA PRO A 227 28.76 -22.31 8.60
C PRO A 227 29.01 -23.79 8.94
N THR A 228 28.84 -24.18 10.20
CA THR A 228 28.85 -25.58 10.64
C THR A 228 27.53 -26.31 10.39
N LYS A 229 26.43 -25.58 10.10
CA LYS A 229 25.11 -26.13 9.78
C LYS A 229 24.94 -26.26 8.27
N ALA A 230 24.45 -27.41 7.82
CA ALA A 230 24.16 -27.68 6.41
C ALA A 230 23.12 -26.69 5.85
N ALA A 231 23.37 -26.24 4.62
CA ALA A 231 22.52 -25.32 3.88
C ALA A 231 22.33 -25.81 2.45
N TYR A 232 21.22 -25.39 1.84
CA TYR A 232 20.90 -25.67 0.44
C TYR A 232 20.80 -24.36 -0.33
N ALA A 233 21.24 -24.39 -1.59
CA ALA A 233 21.02 -23.31 -2.55
C ALA A 233 20.13 -23.79 -3.69
N TYR A 234 19.13 -22.98 -4.04
CA TYR A 234 18.37 -23.10 -5.28
C TYR A 234 18.89 -22.09 -6.31
N ASN A 235 19.12 -22.54 -7.54
CA ASN A 235 19.50 -21.66 -8.64
C ASN A 235 18.28 -21.33 -9.53
N PRO A 236 17.75 -20.10 -9.50
CA PRO A 236 16.61 -19.70 -10.33
C PRO A 236 16.98 -19.47 -11.80
N LEU A 237 18.25 -19.43 -12.19
CA LEU A 237 18.68 -19.20 -13.57
C LEU A 237 18.65 -20.48 -14.43
N THR A 238 18.76 -20.27 -15.75
CA THR A 238 18.95 -21.33 -16.76
C THR A 238 20.42 -21.69 -17.00
N LYS A 239 21.35 -21.00 -16.33
CA LYS A 239 22.80 -21.26 -16.33
C LYS A 239 23.27 -21.58 -14.91
N GLU A 240 24.35 -22.34 -14.80
CA GLU A 240 24.98 -22.66 -13.52
C GLU A 240 25.44 -21.39 -12.78
N GLN A 241 25.29 -21.40 -11.46
CA GLN A 241 25.83 -20.38 -10.53
C GLN A 241 26.81 -21.05 -9.57
N ARG A 242 27.63 -20.27 -8.85
CA ARG A 242 28.57 -20.79 -7.85
C ARG A 242 28.23 -20.31 -6.44
N CYS A 243 28.37 -21.21 -5.47
CA CYS A 243 28.35 -20.92 -4.04
C CYS A 243 29.65 -21.47 -3.44
N GLY A 244 30.67 -20.60 -3.29
CA GLY A 244 32.02 -21.05 -2.95
C GLY A 244 32.52 -22.07 -3.97
N GLU A 245 32.80 -23.26 -3.47
CA GLU A 245 33.23 -24.43 -4.26
C GLU A 245 32.10 -25.09 -5.05
N THR A 246 30.88 -25.03 -4.52
CA THR A 246 29.77 -25.77 -5.06
C THR A 246 29.24 -25.10 -6.31
N LEU A 247 29.30 -25.83 -7.41
CA LEU A 247 28.56 -25.49 -8.62
C LEU A 247 27.08 -25.85 -8.40
N VAL A 248 26.19 -24.88 -8.61
CA VAL A 248 24.73 -25.06 -8.45
C VAL A 248 24.11 -25.11 -9.85
N PRO A 249 23.69 -26.29 -10.34
CA PRO A 249 23.10 -26.44 -11.67
C PRO A 249 21.79 -25.65 -11.85
N PRO A 250 21.39 -25.32 -13.08
CA PRO A 250 20.15 -24.61 -13.38
C PRO A 250 18.92 -25.28 -12.77
N LYS A 251 18.03 -24.50 -12.14
CA LYS A 251 16.74 -24.95 -11.59
C LYS A 251 16.82 -26.13 -10.61
N THR A 252 17.98 -26.37 -9.98
CA THR A 252 18.17 -27.42 -8.96
C THR A 252 18.37 -26.83 -7.57
N VAL A 253 18.03 -27.64 -6.56
CA VAL A 253 18.43 -27.44 -5.17
C VAL A 253 19.63 -28.35 -4.87
N VAL A 254 20.73 -27.80 -4.35
CA VAL A 254 21.91 -28.58 -3.95
C VAL A 254 22.38 -28.17 -2.56
N GLU A 255 23.02 -29.09 -1.84
CA GLU A 255 23.70 -28.77 -0.57
C GLU A 255 24.96 -27.93 -0.84
N VAL A 256 25.18 -26.89 -0.04
CA VAL A 256 26.27 -25.93 -0.22
C VAL A 256 26.99 -25.62 1.08
N THR A 257 28.30 -25.38 0.98
CA THR A 257 29.11 -24.89 2.10
C THR A 257 29.04 -23.37 2.15
N LEU A 258 28.65 -22.82 3.30
CA LEU A 258 28.57 -21.38 3.52
C LEU A 258 29.94 -20.79 3.92
N PRO A 259 30.24 -19.52 3.56
CA PRO A 259 29.42 -18.61 2.76
C PRO A 259 29.65 -18.72 1.24
N CYS A 260 28.58 -18.52 0.45
CA CYS A 260 28.62 -18.59 -1.02
C CYS A 260 29.50 -17.56 -1.74
N ASP A 261 29.82 -16.43 -1.11
CA ASP A 261 30.63 -15.35 -1.70
C ASP A 261 32.16 -15.63 -1.57
N MET A 262 32.58 -16.82 -1.14
CA MET A 262 33.98 -17.27 -1.22
C MET A 262 34.36 -17.67 -2.65
N ALA A 263 35.65 -17.55 -3.00
CA ALA A 263 36.21 -18.02 -4.27
C ALA A 263 36.63 -19.50 -4.17
N GLY A 264 36.69 -20.21 -5.32
CA GLY A 264 36.83 -21.67 -5.37
C GLY A 264 38.27 -22.24 -5.25
N PRO A 265 38.55 -23.55 -5.41
CA PRO A 265 39.72 -24.19 -4.80
C PRO A 265 40.89 -24.26 -5.79
N ALA A 266 40.67 -23.74 -7.00
CA ALA A 266 41.62 -23.45 -8.05
C ALA A 266 42.04 -21.97 -8.04
N SER A 267 41.51 -21.18 -7.10
CA SER A 267 42.01 -19.86 -6.76
C SER A 267 42.26 -19.81 -5.26
N HIS A 268 43.52 -19.76 -4.86
CA HIS A 268 43.80 -18.93 -3.70
C HIS A 268 43.18 -17.56 -4.00
N ALA A 269 42.31 -17.07 -3.11
CA ALA A 269 42.10 -15.64 -2.99
C ALA A 269 43.35 -15.01 -2.37
N THR A 270 44.50 -15.19 -3.01
CA THR A 270 45.46 -14.10 -3.12
C THR A 270 44.69 -12.93 -3.69
N SER A 271 44.77 -11.76 -3.06
CA SER A 271 44.60 -10.54 -3.84
C SER A 271 45.54 -10.66 -5.05
N SER A 272 45.14 -10.21 -6.23
CA SER A 272 46.06 -10.16 -7.38
C SER A 272 47.26 -9.22 -7.14
N GLY A 273 47.27 -8.52 -6.01
CA GLY A 273 48.11 -7.35 -5.73
C GLY A 273 47.54 -6.07 -6.35
N GLU A 274 46.42 -6.14 -7.09
CA GLU A 274 45.85 -5.00 -7.81
C GLU A 274 44.99 -4.11 -6.90
N ILE A 275 44.14 -4.66 -6.02
CA ILE A 275 43.37 -3.77 -5.12
C ILE A 275 44.30 -3.06 -4.14
N LYS A 276 44.26 -1.73 -4.18
CA LYS A 276 44.94 -0.82 -3.26
C LYS A 276 43.94 0.13 -2.62
N PHE A 277 44.17 0.44 -1.36
CA PHE A 277 43.41 1.42 -0.61
C PHE A 277 44.33 2.56 -0.18
N ASP A 278 43.78 3.76 -0.05
CA ASP A 278 44.42 4.84 0.68
C ASP A 278 44.48 4.50 2.18
N GLU A 279 45.64 4.66 2.82
CA GLU A 279 45.83 4.20 4.21
C GLU A 279 45.04 5.04 5.23
N ALA A 280 44.79 6.32 4.94
CA ALA A 280 44.11 7.24 5.86
C ALA A 280 42.58 7.13 5.79
N THR A 281 42.03 6.96 4.59
CA THR A 281 40.57 6.94 4.34
C THR A 281 40.01 5.54 4.07
N GLY A 282 40.87 4.57 3.75
CA GLY A 282 40.46 3.22 3.33
C GLY A 282 39.73 3.17 1.98
N MET A 283 39.63 4.29 1.25
CA MET A 283 39.00 4.34 -0.09
C MET A 283 39.85 3.63 -1.12
N MET A 284 39.22 2.97 -2.10
CA MET A 284 39.94 2.27 -3.16
C MET A 284 40.68 3.25 -4.08
N THR A 285 41.92 2.93 -4.45
CA THR A 285 42.78 3.73 -5.34
C THR A 285 43.24 2.96 -6.59
N HIS A 286 43.14 1.63 -6.57
CA HIS A 286 43.42 0.76 -7.72
C HIS A 286 42.55 -0.52 -7.60
N PRO A 287 42.08 -1.15 -8.70
CA PRO A 287 42.25 -0.78 -10.12
C PRO A 287 41.49 0.51 -10.52
N ILE A 288 40.45 0.84 -9.77
CA ILE A 288 39.65 2.07 -9.89
C ILE A 288 39.82 2.92 -8.63
N LYS A 289 39.58 4.23 -8.75
CA LYS A 289 39.50 5.15 -7.61
C LYS A 289 38.05 5.32 -7.18
N GLU A 290 37.76 5.00 -5.92
CA GLU A 290 36.46 5.22 -5.27
C GLU A 290 36.49 6.57 -4.55
N GLU A 291 35.51 7.44 -4.81
CA GLU A 291 35.39 8.74 -4.14
C GLU A 291 33.96 8.94 -3.64
N TRP A 292 33.79 9.24 -2.35
CA TRP A 292 32.50 9.56 -1.78
C TRP A 292 32.23 11.07 -1.91
N MET A 293 31.12 11.40 -2.56
CA MET A 293 30.78 12.75 -2.97
C MET A 293 29.41 13.17 -2.45
N VAL A 294 29.22 14.47 -2.25
CA VAL A 294 27.98 15.05 -1.74
C VAL A 294 27.63 16.32 -2.52
N TRP A 295 26.39 16.38 -3.02
CA TRP A 295 25.76 17.63 -3.39
C TRP A 295 25.05 18.23 -2.18
N LYS A 296 25.46 19.44 -1.78
CA LYS A 296 24.71 20.27 -0.81
C LYS A 296 23.73 21.15 -1.59
N VAL A 297 22.45 20.86 -1.45
CA VAL A 297 21.37 21.46 -2.27
C VAL A 297 20.54 22.46 -1.47
N THR A 298 19.80 23.34 -2.16
CA THR A 298 18.86 24.29 -1.55
C THR A 298 17.51 24.35 -2.25
N LYS A 299 17.34 23.56 -3.33
CA LYS A 299 16.17 23.44 -4.18
C LYS A 299 16.09 22.00 -4.68
N GLY A 300 14.98 21.64 -5.32
CA GLY A 300 14.68 20.26 -5.73
C GLY A 300 13.94 19.52 -4.63
N GLY A 301 13.36 18.38 -4.97
CA GLY A 301 12.39 17.63 -4.16
C GLY A 301 12.32 16.19 -4.66
N ALA A 302 11.19 15.50 -4.46
CA ALA A 302 11.08 14.09 -4.82
C ALA A 302 11.30 13.80 -6.32
N TYR A 303 10.91 14.72 -7.21
CA TYR A 303 11.03 14.59 -8.66
C TYR A 303 12.33 15.23 -9.18
N LEU A 304 12.60 16.47 -8.76
CA LEU A 304 13.64 17.31 -9.33
C LEU A 304 14.98 17.15 -8.61
N PHE A 305 16.05 16.96 -9.39
CA PHE A 305 17.42 17.17 -8.91
C PHE A 305 17.87 18.59 -9.29
N LYS A 306 18.28 19.38 -8.30
CA LYS A 306 18.81 20.73 -8.51
C LYS A 306 20.16 20.86 -7.81
N PRO A 307 21.28 20.61 -8.51
CA PRO A 307 22.62 20.61 -7.91
C PRO A 307 22.94 21.97 -7.27
N GLY A 308 23.48 21.92 -6.07
CA GLY A 308 24.02 23.10 -5.38
C GLY A 308 25.55 23.06 -5.37
N LYS A 309 26.16 22.98 -4.19
CA LYS A 309 27.61 22.88 -4.05
C LYS A 309 28.06 21.42 -4.03
N LEU A 310 28.91 21.03 -4.98
CA LEU A 310 29.63 19.76 -4.94
C LEU A 310 30.78 19.83 -3.92
N GLN A 311 30.96 18.75 -3.17
CA GLN A 311 32.08 18.55 -2.26
C GLN A 311 32.38 17.05 -2.08
N HIS A 312 33.59 16.73 -1.64
CA HIS A 312 33.87 15.40 -1.07
C HIS A 312 33.07 15.22 0.24
N PHE A 313 32.82 13.96 0.60
CA PHE A 313 32.32 13.62 1.93
C PHE A 313 33.36 13.95 3.01
N ASP A 314 32.91 14.28 4.23
CA ASP A 314 33.80 14.54 5.36
C ASP A 314 34.30 13.22 5.97
N MET A 315 35.61 12.96 5.88
CA MET A 315 36.24 11.71 6.30
C MET A 315 36.80 11.78 7.74
N ASN A 316 36.53 12.82 8.53
CA ASN A 316 37.12 12.99 9.87
C ASN A 316 36.77 11.85 10.86
N ASP A 317 35.57 11.29 10.80
CA ASP A 317 35.09 10.21 11.71
C ASP A 317 35.26 8.79 11.11
N ILE A 318 36.18 8.63 10.15
CA ILE A 318 36.33 7.39 9.39
C ILE A 318 37.10 6.32 10.17
N LYS A 319 36.58 5.09 10.13
CA LYS A 319 37.23 3.89 10.67
C LYS A 319 37.62 3.00 9.51
N VAL A 320 38.92 2.87 9.30
CA VAL A 320 39.50 1.93 8.33
C VAL A 320 39.69 0.59 9.04
N GLU A 321 38.93 -0.41 8.61
CA GLU A 321 38.92 -1.75 9.17
C GLU A 321 39.42 -2.74 8.11
N SER A 322 39.90 -3.91 8.54
CA SER A 322 40.19 -5.01 7.61
C SER A 322 41.18 -4.68 6.48
N GLY A 323 42.07 -3.70 6.67
CA GLY A 323 43.03 -3.25 5.65
C GLY A 323 42.40 -2.46 4.49
N GLY A 324 41.31 -1.72 4.73
CA GLY A 324 40.61 -0.92 3.73
C GLY A 324 39.42 -1.62 3.07
N TYR A 325 39.32 -2.95 3.18
CA TYR A 325 38.18 -3.72 2.67
C TYR A 325 36.86 -3.40 3.39
N MET A 326 36.91 -2.92 4.63
CA MET A 326 35.76 -2.38 5.34
C MET A 326 36.07 -0.98 5.85
N VAL A 327 35.15 -0.06 5.64
CA VAL A 327 35.27 1.33 6.11
C VAL A 327 33.94 1.74 6.71
N SER A 328 33.95 2.43 7.85
CA SER A 328 32.73 2.89 8.52
C SER A 328 32.83 4.31 9.07
N THR A 329 31.69 4.99 9.10
CA THR A 329 31.43 6.26 9.81
C THR A 329 30.14 6.08 10.65
N PRO A 330 29.74 7.04 11.50
CA PRO A 330 28.45 6.99 12.18
C PRO A 330 27.24 6.99 11.23
N LEU A 331 27.42 7.39 9.96
CA LEU A 331 26.34 7.58 8.98
C LEU A 331 26.35 6.58 7.82
N TRP A 332 27.45 5.88 7.56
CA TRP A 332 27.52 4.86 6.52
C TRP A 332 28.61 3.81 6.80
N ARG A 333 28.46 2.62 6.22
CA ARG A 333 29.51 1.59 6.10
C ARG A 333 29.68 1.20 4.64
N ARG A 334 30.92 0.93 4.24
CA ARG A 334 31.27 0.34 2.95
C ARG A 334 32.04 -0.95 3.14
N LYS A 335 31.65 -2.00 2.44
CA LYS A 335 32.42 -3.24 2.31
C LYS A 335 32.79 -3.50 0.85
N VAL A 336 34.02 -3.92 0.59
CA VAL A 336 34.52 -4.40 -0.71
C VAL A 336 34.59 -5.93 -0.70
N ILE A 337 34.24 -6.56 -1.82
CA ILE A 337 34.46 -7.99 -2.09
C ILE A 337 35.05 -8.12 -3.50
N GLU A 338 36.24 -8.70 -3.61
CA GLU A 338 36.90 -8.96 -4.89
C GLU A 338 36.61 -10.38 -5.38
N LYS A 339 36.34 -10.51 -6.68
CA LYS A 339 36.30 -11.76 -7.44
C LYS A 339 37.16 -11.59 -8.68
N SER A 340 38.07 -12.53 -8.93
CA SER A 340 38.83 -12.59 -10.18
C SER A 340 38.20 -13.65 -11.08
N MET A 341 37.88 -13.29 -12.32
CA MET A 341 37.30 -14.19 -13.31
C MET A 341 38.19 -14.25 -14.56
N PRO A 342 38.28 -15.39 -15.25
CA PRO A 342 38.94 -15.46 -16.55
C PRO A 342 38.30 -14.47 -17.54
N ASN A 343 39.12 -13.71 -18.26
CA ASN A 343 38.63 -12.89 -19.37
C ASN A 343 38.08 -13.82 -20.47
N GLU A 344 36.86 -13.56 -20.96
CA GLU A 344 36.24 -14.38 -22.01
C GLU A 344 36.98 -14.35 -23.35
N PHE A 345 37.80 -13.32 -23.58
CA PHE A 345 38.66 -13.18 -24.75
C PHE A 345 40.06 -13.80 -24.56
N GLY A 346 40.31 -14.48 -23.44
CA GLY A 346 41.57 -15.18 -23.14
C GLY A 346 42.74 -14.29 -22.70
N VAL A 347 42.53 -12.98 -22.60
CA VAL A 347 43.57 -12.01 -22.19
C VAL A 347 43.50 -11.74 -20.69
N GLY A 348 44.20 -12.58 -19.90
CA GLY A 348 44.33 -12.40 -18.45
C GLY A 348 43.03 -12.61 -17.66
N THR A 349 42.87 -11.85 -16.58
CA THR A 349 41.69 -11.89 -15.70
C THR A 349 40.99 -10.54 -15.63
N SER A 350 39.66 -10.57 -15.47
CA SER A 350 38.82 -9.41 -15.21
C SER A 350 38.59 -9.26 -13.70
N SER A 351 38.79 -8.05 -13.18
CA SER A 351 38.55 -7.72 -11.78
C SER A 351 37.07 -7.37 -11.58
N ILE A 352 36.40 -8.07 -10.67
CA ILE A 352 34.98 -7.88 -10.35
C ILE A 352 34.88 -7.53 -8.87
N ILE A 353 34.34 -6.36 -8.58
CA ILE A 353 34.42 -5.74 -7.26
C ILE A 353 33.00 -5.39 -6.81
N ASP A 354 32.45 -6.16 -5.87
CA ASP A 354 31.19 -5.83 -5.22
C ASP A 354 31.46 -4.81 -4.09
N PHE A 355 31.01 -3.57 -4.28
CA PHE A 355 30.90 -2.56 -3.24
C PHE A 355 29.52 -2.67 -2.59
N VAL A 356 29.47 -2.90 -1.29
CA VAL A 356 28.25 -2.92 -0.49
C VAL A 356 28.24 -1.69 0.41
N TYR A 357 27.36 -0.76 0.08
CA TYR A 357 27.11 0.45 0.84
C TYR A 357 25.93 0.24 1.78
N GLU A 358 26.08 0.58 3.06
CA GLU A 358 25.03 0.62 4.07
C GLU A 358 24.91 2.09 4.52
N THR A 359 23.88 2.80 4.08
CA THR A 359 23.72 4.26 4.31
C THR A 359 22.65 4.55 5.36
N LYS A 360 22.87 5.60 6.16
CA LYS A 360 21.91 6.15 7.13
C LYS A 360 21.87 7.68 6.96
N LEU A 361 21.22 8.14 5.89
CA LEU A 361 21.17 9.55 5.54
C LEU A 361 20.25 10.34 6.48
N THR A 362 20.83 11.02 7.46
CA THR A 362 20.13 11.94 8.38
C THR A 362 20.40 13.42 8.09
N VAL A 363 21.33 13.72 7.18
CA VAL A 363 21.78 15.08 6.88
C VAL A 363 20.84 15.71 5.85
N ASP A 364 19.96 16.59 6.34
CA ASP A 364 19.04 17.38 5.51
C ASP A 364 19.77 18.11 4.37
N ASN A 365 19.07 18.26 3.25
CA ASN A 365 19.52 18.94 2.03
C ASN A 365 20.89 18.46 1.52
N SER A 366 21.04 17.13 1.46
CA SER A 366 22.17 16.49 0.82
C SER A 366 21.80 15.28 -0.02
N GLU A 367 22.47 15.14 -1.15
CA GLU A 367 22.38 13.99 -2.05
C GLU A 367 23.76 13.35 -2.15
N TRP A 368 23.86 12.06 -1.81
CA TRP A 368 25.13 11.35 -1.71
C TRP A 368 25.30 10.46 -2.92
N PHE A 369 26.50 10.43 -3.46
CA PHE A 369 26.87 9.58 -4.57
C PHE A 369 28.31 9.10 -4.43
N VAL A 370 28.62 7.99 -5.07
CA VAL A 370 29.98 7.49 -5.23
C VAL A 370 30.43 7.67 -6.67
N ARG A 371 31.67 8.12 -6.83
CA ARG A 371 32.35 8.26 -8.11
C ARG A 371 33.38 7.16 -8.25
N PHE A 372 33.28 6.40 -9.34
CA PHE A 372 34.30 5.44 -9.75
C PHE A 372 35.09 6.05 -10.91
N THR A 373 36.34 6.44 -10.65
CA THR A 373 37.24 7.01 -11.65
C THR A 373 38.23 5.95 -12.14
N SER A 374 38.46 5.90 -13.44
CA SER A 374 39.36 4.96 -14.13
C SER A 374 40.24 5.69 -15.16
N PRO A 375 41.30 5.06 -15.69
CA PRO A 375 42.13 5.64 -16.76
C PRO A 375 41.46 5.69 -18.14
N ILE A 376 40.19 5.28 -18.26
CA ILE A 376 39.46 5.17 -19.54
C ILE A 376 39.24 6.55 -20.15
N SER A 377 39.54 6.70 -21.44
CA SER A 377 39.15 7.90 -22.20
C SER A 377 37.86 7.68 -22.98
N ASN A 378 36.71 7.85 -22.31
CA ASN A 378 35.39 7.66 -22.91
C ASN A 378 34.93 8.84 -23.78
N ASN A 379 35.64 9.97 -23.76
CA ASN A 379 35.38 11.15 -24.59
C ASN A 379 33.93 11.67 -24.46
N GLY A 380 33.36 11.56 -23.26
CA GLY A 380 31.98 11.94 -22.96
C GLY A 380 30.91 10.95 -23.43
N VAL A 381 31.28 9.79 -23.98
CA VAL A 381 30.32 8.72 -24.33
C VAL A 381 30.01 7.87 -23.09
N PHE A 382 28.73 7.65 -22.83
CA PHE A 382 28.24 6.97 -21.63
C PHE A 382 27.04 6.08 -21.97
N HIS A 383 26.93 4.91 -21.36
CA HIS A 383 25.85 3.96 -21.66
C HIS A 383 25.09 3.61 -20.37
N THR A 384 23.76 3.52 -20.46
CA THR A 384 22.89 3.01 -19.37
C THR A 384 21.90 1.98 -19.89
N ASP A 385 21.40 1.11 -19.02
CA ASP A 385 20.26 0.26 -19.37
C ASP A 385 18.93 1.01 -19.37
N LEU A 386 18.03 0.55 -20.23
CA LEU A 386 16.61 0.89 -20.24
C LEU A 386 15.84 -0.34 -19.74
N ASN A 387 15.32 -0.22 -18.52
CA ASN A 387 14.47 -1.21 -17.84
C ASN A 387 15.08 -2.63 -17.75
N GLY A 388 16.41 -2.76 -17.65
CA GLY A 388 17.10 -4.06 -17.62
C GLY A 388 17.07 -4.84 -18.93
N PHE A 389 16.64 -4.22 -20.05
CA PHE A 389 16.35 -4.92 -21.31
C PHE A 389 17.24 -4.46 -22.47
N ASN A 390 17.23 -3.17 -22.79
CA ASN A 390 18.02 -2.56 -23.87
C ASN A 390 19.01 -1.54 -23.28
N PHE A 391 19.82 -0.91 -24.13
CA PHE A 391 20.76 0.14 -23.74
C PHE A 391 20.49 1.45 -24.49
N ASP A 392 20.78 2.57 -23.83
CA ASP A 392 20.86 3.89 -24.47
C ASP A 392 22.30 4.41 -24.46
N THR A 393 22.61 5.34 -25.37
CA THR A 393 23.95 5.93 -25.49
C THR A 393 23.88 7.44 -25.40
N HIS A 394 24.43 7.95 -24.30
CA HIS A 394 24.45 9.34 -23.92
C HIS A 394 25.77 9.98 -24.32
N TYR A 395 25.70 11.27 -24.65
CA TYR A 395 26.86 12.09 -24.97
C TYR A 395 26.86 13.28 -24.02
N PHE A 396 27.94 13.46 -23.26
CA PHE A 396 28.07 14.56 -22.31
C PHE A 396 27.98 15.92 -23.02
N ARG A 397 27.10 16.79 -22.51
CA ARG A 397 26.82 18.13 -23.02
C ARG A 397 27.18 19.18 -21.98
N SER A 398 28.36 19.79 -22.13
CA SER A 398 28.82 20.89 -21.26
C SER A 398 28.04 22.20 -21.44
N ASP A 399 27.23 22.31 -22.50
CA ASP A 399 26.30 23.41 -22.75
C ASP A 399 24.93 23.23 -22.06
N LEU A 400 24.69 22.08 -21.42
CA LEU A 400 23.47 21.78 -20.66
C LEU A 400 23.75 21.69 -19.16
N PRO A 401 22.77 21.99 -18.28
CA PRO A 401 22.98 21.97 -16.84
C PRO A 401 23.13 20.53 -16.32
N ILE A 402 23.90 20.35 -15.23
CA ILE A 402 24.31 19.02 -14.74
C ILE A 402 23.14 18.06 -14.52
N GLN A 403 21.99 18.53 -14.02
CA GLN A 403 20.81 17.70 -13.78
C GLN A 403 20.19 17.10 -15.06
N SER A 404 20.51 17.64 -16.24
CA SER A 404 20.15 17.04 -17.54
C SER A 404 21.04 15.86 -17.94
N GLN A 405 22.24 15.78 -17.35
CA GLN A 405 23.28 14.78 -17.64
C GLN A 405 23.22 13.60 -16.65
N VAL A 406 22.22 13.59 -15.77
CA VAL A 406 21.90 12.46 -14.88
C VAL A 406 20.80 11.64 -15.55
N PHE A 407 21.02 10.33 -15.64
CA PHE A 407 20.18 9.36 -16.32
C PHE A 407 19.73 8.26 -15.36
N PRO A 408 18.66 7.50 -15.67
CA PRO A 408 18.29 6.35 -14.88
C PRO A 408 19.29 5.21 -15.10
N MET A 409 19.68 4.54 -14.01
CA MET A 409 20.39 3.27 -14.01
C MET A 409 19.51 2.22 -13.32
N PRO A 410 18.51 1.64 -14.00
CA PRO A 410 17.70 0.58 -13.42
C PRO A 410 18.55 -0.59 -12.92
N THR A 411 19.64 -0.94 -13.64
CA THR A 411 20.57 -2.01 -13.23
C THR A 411 22.02 -1.92 -13.76
N LEU A 412 22.36 -1.11 -14.78
CA LEU A 412 23.69 -1.09 -15.44
C LEU A 412 24.05 0.29 -16.02
N ALA A 413 25.28 0.74 -15.76
CA ALA A 413 25.94 1.83 -16.47
C ALA A 413 27.35 1.43 -16.94
N SER A 414 27.84 1.97 -18.06
CA SER A 414 29.14 1.60 -18.63
C SER A 414 29.84 2.76 -19.37
N ILE A 415 31.17 2.76 -19.31
CA ILE A 415 32.06 3.58 -20.14
C ILE A 415 33.16 2.68 -20.72
N GLN A 416 33.70 3.03 -21.88
CA GLN A 416 34.75 2.26 -22.53
C GLN A 416 35.66 3.13 -23.40
N ASP A 417 36.90 2.68 -23.58
CA ASP A 417 37.79 3.11 -24.65
C ASP A 417 38.23 1.91 -25.51
N LYS A 418 39.41 1.98 -26.14
CA LYS A 418 39.94 0.91 -27.01
C LYS A 418 40.55 -0.28 -26.26
N HIS A 419 40.80 -0.14 -24.97
CA HIS A 419 41.58 -1.09 -24.16
C HIS A 419 40.86 -1.52 -22.88
N GLN A 420 40.10 -0.61 -22.25
CA GLN A 420 39.38 -0.89 -21.02
C GLN A 420 37.90 -0.48 -21.07
N ARG A 421 37.06 -1.34 -20.52
CA ARG A 421 35.64 -1.06 -20.23
C ARG A 421 35.43 -1.12 -18.73
N LEU A 422 34.75 -0.11 -18.19
CA LEU A 422 34.28 -0.04 -16.81
C LEU A 422 32.76 -0.16 -16.84
N THR A 423 32.22 -1.17 -16.18
CA THR A 423 30.77 -1.38 -16.06
C THR A 423 30.40 -1.42 -14.58
N VAL A 424 29.39 -0.63 -14.19
CA VAL A 424 28.80 -0.64 -12.85
C VAL A 424 27.40 -1.24 -12.95
N LEU A 425 27.20 -2.37 -12.29
CA LEU A 425 25.90 -3.02 -12.13
C LEU A 425 25.33 -2.66 -10.75
N SER A 426 24.00 -2.60 -10.61
CA SER A 426 23.32 -2.38 -9.33
C SER A 426 22.22 -3.41 -9.11
N GLU A 427 22.02 -3.82 -7.85
CA GLU A 427 20.91 -4.69 -7.44
C GLU A 427 19.54 -3.97 -7.43
N HIS A 428 19.52 -2.64 -7.65
CA HIS A 428 18.31 -1.83 -7.81
C HIS A 428 18.53 -0.49 -8.53
N ALA A 429 17.43 0.14 -8.93
CA ALA A 429 17.44 1.39 -9.68
C ALA A 429 18.11 2.54 -8.90
N GLN A 430 18.92 3.33 -9.61
CA GLN A 430 19.61 4.52 -9.11
C GLN A 430 19.66 5.63 -10.18
N GLY A 431 19.99 6.86 -9.77
CA GLY A 431 20.51 7.88 -10.68
C GLY A 431 22.00 7.69 -10.97
N THR A 432 22.41 7.91 -12.22
CA THR A 432 23.81 7.79 -12.66
C THR A 432 24.22 8.92 -13.61
N ALA A 433 25.51 9.20 -13.73
CA ALA A 433 26.04 10.13 -14.74
C ALA A 433 27.52 9.80 -15.08
N SER A 434 28.01 10.31 -16.22
CA SER A 434 29.43 10.45 -16.51
C SER A 434 29.75 11.93 -16.67
N LEU A 435 30.04 12.61 -15.55
CA LEU A 435 30.27 14.07 -15.51
C LEU A 435 31.73 14.47 -15.80
N SER A 436 32.63 13.50 -15.94
CA SER A 436 34.04 13.69 -16.28
C SER A 436 34.59 12.45 -16.97
N ASP A 437 35.56 12.64 -17.87
CA ASP A 437 36.23 11.56 -18.59
C ASP A 437 36.79 10.50 -17.62
N GLY A 438 36.59 9.23 -17.95
CA GLY A 438 37.00 8.08 -17.14
C GLY A 438 36.15 7.79 -15.91
N ALA A 439 35.08 8.56 -15.64
CA ALA A 439 34.29 8.44 -14.41
C ALA A 439 32.83 8.01 -14.62
N ILE A 440 32.31 7.21 -13.69
CA ILE A 440 30.88 6.94 -13.48
C ILE A 440 30.49 7.38 -12.06
N ASP A 441 29.49 8.24 -11.97
CA ASP A 441 28.84 8.68 -10.74
C ASP A 441 27.58 7.85 -10.51
N VAL A 442 27.39 7.27 -9.32
CA VAL A 442 26.17 6.56 -8.92
C VAL A 442 25.66 7.12 -7.60
N TRP A 443 24.44 7.65 -7.63
CA TRP A 443 23.77 8.15 -6.42
C TRP A 443 23.42 6.99 -5.49
N LEU A 444 23.42 7.25 -4.18
CA LEU A 444 23.18 6.25 -3.13
C LEU A 444 21.95 6.57 -2.26
N ASP A 445 21.71 7.84 -1.94
CA ASP A 445 20.47 8.32 -1.28
C ASP A 445 20.38 9.86 -1.37
N ARG A 446 19.19 10.43 -1.12
CA ARG A 446 18.93 11.88 -1.11
C ARG A 446 17.91 12.28 -0.05
N ARG A 447 18.16 13.40 0.62
CA ARG A 447 17.33 13.92 1.71
C ARG A 447 17.13 15.43 1.57
N LEU A 448 15.86 15.85 1.55
CA LEU A 448 15.42 17.16 1.08
C LEU A 448 14.29 17.71 1.97
N ASN A 449 14.44 18.93 2.46
CA ASN A 449 13.45 19.55 3.36
C ASN A 449 12.28 20.20 2.63
N GLN A 450 12.47 20.58 1.37
CA GLN A 450 11.51 21.32 0.57
C GLN A 450 10.81 20.45 -0.48
N ASP A 451 9.58 20.82 -0.81
CA ASP A 451 8.85 20.37 -1.99
C ASP A 451 9.45 21.00 -3.27
N ASP A 452 9.19 20.40 -4.43
CA ASP A 452 9.63 20.88 -5.75
C ASP A 452 8.51 21.38 -6.66
N GLU A 453 7.32 21.65 -6.11
CA GLU A 453 6.17 22.23 -6.80
C GLU A 453 5.62 21.34 -7.92
N ARG A 454 5.58 20.01 -7.70
CA ARG A 454 4.95 19.02 -8.61
C ARG A 454 3.73 18.31 -8.01
N GLY A 455 3.11 18.91 -6.99
CA GLY A 455 1.83 18.45 -6.41
C GLY A 455 1.97 17.55 -5.19
N LEU A 456 3.15 16.99 -4.92
CA LEU A 456 3.42 16.20 -3.70
C LEU A 456 3.22 17.01 -2.41
N ALA A 457 3.58 18.31 -2.44
CA ALA A 457 3.54 19.22 -1.30
C ALA A 457 4.37 18.70 -0.10
N GLN A 458 5.51 18.06 -0.36
CA GLN A 458 6.37 17.46 0.65
C GLN A 458 7.82 17.26 0.16
N GLY A 459 8.81 17.47 1.04
CA GLY A 459 10.19 17.04 0.80
C GLY A 459 10.41 15.55 1.13
N VAL A 460 11.59 15.02 0.79
CA VAL A 460 12.02 13.64 1.07
C VAL A 460 12.79 13.60 2.39
N ARG A 461 12.13 13.20 3.49
CA ARG A 461 12.70 13.17 4.86
C ARG A 461 12.48 11.84 5.58
N ASP A 462 11.95 10.87 4.87
CA ASP A 462 11.58 9.51 5.28
C ASP A 462 12.70 8.47 5.06
N ASN A 463 13.95 8.91 4.85
CA ASN A 463 15.11 8.05 4.65
C ASN A 463 15.23 6.98 5.76
N VAL A 464 15.39 5.73 5.34
CA VAL A 464 15.68 4.59 6.22
C VAL A 464 17.08 4.06 5.97
N HIS A 465 17.58 3.24 6.90
CA HIS A 465 18.88 2.60 6.71
C HIS A 465 18.83 1.65 5.49
N THR A 466 19.62 1.95 4.48
CA THR A 466 19.50 1.34 3.14
C THR A 466 20.79 0.64 2.76
N ARG A 467 20.67 -0.56 2.18
CA ARG A 467 21.81 -1.32 1.65
C ARG A 467 21.77 -1.33 0.13
N THR A 468 22.87 -0.96 -0.51
CA THR A 468 23.06 -0.96 -1.96
C THR A 468 24.34 -1.69 -2.34
N ARG A 469 24.22 -2.80 -3.09
CA ARG A 469 25.33 -3.51 -3.75
C ARG A 469 25.50 -2.97 -5.17
N LEU A 470 26.65 -2.34 -5.42
CA LEU A 470 27.15 -2.05 -6.76
C LEU A 470 28.24 -3.05 -7.13
N ARG A 471 28.13 -3.72 -8.28
CA ARG A 471 29.16 -4.61 -8.81
C ARG A 471 29.90 -3.90 -9.93
N VAL A 472 31.13 -3.52 -9.66
CA VAL A 472 32.00 -2.83 -10.62
C VAL A 472 32.91 -3.83 -11.31
N MET A 473 32.96 -3.79 -12.64
CA MET A 473 33.72 -4.71 -13.47
C MET A 473 34.70 -3.92 -14.34
N VAL A 474 35.96 -4.35 -14.35
CA VAL A 474 37.00 -3.84 -15.26
C VAL A 474 37.36 -4.95 -16.24
N GLU A 475 37.02 -4.72 -17.51
CA GLU A 475 37.27 -5.65 -18.62
C GLU A 475 38.38 -5.08 -19.51
N LYS A 476 39.33 -5.92 -19.93
CA LYS A 476 40.53 -5.54 -20.71
C LYS A 476 40.50 -6.21 -22.08
N ASP A 477 40.62 -5.40 -23.14
CA ASP A 477 40.69 -5.80 -24.55
C ASP A 477 39.51 -6.69 -25.05
N GLY A 478 39.52 -7.05 -26.34
CA GLY A 478 38.65 -8.08 -26.92
C GLY A 478 37.20 -7.68 -27.30
N TYR A 479 36.67 -6.58 -26.77
CA TYR A 479 35.38 -6.01 -27.19
C TYR A 479 35.56 -4.99 -28.34
N ASP A 480 34.62 -4.92 -29.28
CA ASP A 480 34.72 -3.99 -30.42
C ASP A 480 34.34 -2.55 -30.03
N SER A 481 35.37 -1.78 -29.69
CA SER A 481 35.30 -0.36 -29.37
C SER A 481 35.15 0.58 -30.58
N ASN A 482 35.32 0.09 -31.81
CA ASN A 482 35.25 0.91 -33.04
C ASN A 482 34.00 0.59 -33.89
N SER A 483 33.21 -0.40 -33.49
CA SER A 483 31.94 -0.75 -34.10
C SER A 483 31.00 0.47 -34.15
N LYS A 484 30.39 0.70 -35.32
CA LYS A 484 29.25 1.61 -35.49
C LYS A 484 27.91 0.98 -35.08
N ALA A 485 27.92 -0.27 -34.59
CA ALA A 485 26.74 -0.92 -34.06
C ALA A 485 26.42 -0.41 -32.65
N GLU A 486 25.24 -0.78 -32.17
CA GLU A 486 24.74 -0.41 -30.85
C GLU A 486 25.61 -0.98 -29.73
N PHE A 487 25.63 -0.29 -28.59
CA PHE A 487 26.34 -0.76 -27.40
C PHE A 487 25.85 -2.15 -26.99
N ASN A 488 26.80 -3.05 -26.73
CA ASN A 488 26.51 -4.41 -26.29
C ASN A 488 27.52 -4.87 -25.23
N ILE A 489 27.03 -5.72 -24.33
CA ILE A 489 27.78 -6.26 -23.20
C ILE A 489 28.48 -7.58 -23.54
N THR A 490 29.52 -7.90 -22.79
CA THR A 490 30.22 -9.20 -22.83
C THR A 490 29.37 -10.31 -22.22
N ASN A 491 29.69 -11.58 -22.49
CA ASN A 491 28.99 -12.69 -21.83
C ASN A 491 29.33 -12.78 -20.34
N LEU A 492 30.53 -12.33 -19.95
CA LEU A 492 30.97 -12.16 -18.57
C LEU A 492 30.12 -11.11 -17.86
N CYS A 493 29.94 -9.91 -18.45
CA CYS A 493 29.04 -8.88 -17.94
C CYS A 493 27.61 -9.41 -17.82
N LYS A 494 27.07 -10.06 -18.86
CA LYS A 494 25.71 -10.65 -18.80
C LYS A 494 25.57 -11.66 -17.66
N ARG A 495 26.56 -12.55 -17.47
CA ARG A 495 26.56 -13.52 -16.36
C ARG A 495 26.57 -12.82 -15.00
N MET A 496 27.44 -11.82 -14.81
CA MET A 496 27.56 -11.08 -13.56
C MET A 496 26.34 -10.22 -13.24
N TRP A 497 25.61 -9.79 -14.26
CA TRP A 497 24.34 -9.07 -14.19
C TRP A 497 23.18 -9.99 -13.80
N ASP A 498 23.09 -11.16 -14.45
CA ASP A 498 22.11 -12.21 -14.12
C ASP A 498 22.29 -12.71 -12.68
N GLU A 499 23.54 -12.97 -12.24
CA GLU A 499 23.87 -13.39 -10.87
C GLU A 499 23.58 -12.31 -9.80
N LEU A 500 23.64 -11.02 -10.16
CA LEU A 500 23.36 -9.93 -9.22
C LEU A 500 21.85 -9.76 -8.99
N ASN A 501 21.07 -9.83 -10.07
CA ASN A 501 19.62 -9.61 -10.04
C ASN A 501 18.83 -10.88 -9.67
N HIS A 502 19.31 -12.07 -10.05
CA HIS A 502 18.71 -13.36 -9.73
C HIS A 502 19.72 -14.31 -9.03
N PRO A 503 20.19 -13.93 -7.83
CA PRO A 503 21.14 -14.73 -7.06
C PRO A 503 20.54 -16.07 -6.61
N LEU A 504 21.39 -16.94 -6.10
CA LEU A 504 20.98 -18.17 -5.41
C LEU A 504 20.05 -17.88 -4.22
N GLU A 505 18.92 -18.58 -4.17
CA GLU A 505 18.03 -18.58 -2.99
C GLU A 505 18.48 -19.65 -1.99
N MET A 506 18.39 -19.38 -0.68
CA MET A 506 19.10 -20.14 0.34
C MET A 506 18.19 -20.72 1.43
N PHE A 507 18.46 -21.95 1.86
CA PHE A 507 17.63 -22.71 2.81
C PHE A 507 18.50 -23.46 3.81
N GLY A 508 18.00 -23.67 5.03
CA GLY A 508 18.81 -24.22 6.13
C GLY A 508 18.15 -25.40 6.81
N VAL A 509 18.96 -26.35 7.25
CA VAL A 509 18.50 -27.52 8.00
C VAL A 509 18.08 -27.10 9.41
N HIS A 510 16.80 -27.27 9.73
CA HIS A 510 16.27 -27.04 11.06
C HIS A 510 16.41 -28.33 11.88
N LYS A 511 17.17 -28.30 12.98
CA LYS A 511 17.16 -29.34 14.02
C LYS A 511 16.73 -28.74 15.35
N GLY A 512 15.42 -28.66 15.57
CA GLY A 512 14.79 -28.56 16.90
C GLY A 512 15.01 -27.31 17.77
N GLU A 513 15.90 -26.39 17.40
CA GLU A 513 16.13 -25.13 18.15
C GLU A 513 15.52 -23.94 17.40
N GLU A 514 14.71 -23.13 18.08
CA GLU A 514 14.13 -21.90 17.55
C GLU A 514 15.23 -20.94 17.06
N GLY A 515 15.30 -20.73 15.74
CA GLY A 515 16.14 -19.69 15.17
C GLY A 515 15.54 -18.31 15.47
N PRO A 516 16.36 -17.26 15.68
CA PRO A 516 15.83 -15.92 15.92
C PRO A 516 14.95 -15.48 14.74
N PRO A 517 13.80 -14.81 15.00
CA PRO A 517 12.91 -14.34 13.94
C PRO A 517 13.66 -13.38 12.99
N ALA A 518 13.18 -13.25 11.76
CA ALA A 518 13.88 -12.69 10.61
C ALA A 518 14.40 -11.21 10.70
N VAL A 519 15.35 -10.93 11.59
CA VAL A 519 16.07 -9.64 11.74
C VAL A 519 16.89 -9.31 10.50
N GLY A 520 16.70 -8.13 9.90
CA GLY A 520 17.49 -7.66 8.73
C GLY A 520 16.74 -6.89 7.64
N VAL A 521 15.40 -6.91 7.66
CA VAL A 521 14.59 -5.78 7.14
C VAL A 521 13.76 -5.25 8.29
N SER A 522 13.25 -6.16 9.12
CA SER A 522 12.59 -5.86 10.39
C SER A 522 13.45 -5.06 11.37
N GLU A 523 14.76 -4.83 11.23
CA GLU A 523 15.50 -4.03 12.22
C GLU A 523 15.53 -2.54 11.84
N ALA A 524 15.74 -2.21 10.57
CA ALA A 524 15.55 -0.85 10.07
C ALA A 524 14.06 -0.49 10.07
N MET A 525 13.19 -1.41 9.61
CA MET A 525 11.75 -1.27 9.80
C MET A 525 11.37 -1.28 11.29
N ARG A 526 11.97 -2.04 12.22
CA ARG A 526 11.67 -1.87 13.65
C ARG A 526 12.27 -0.58 14.21
N THR A 527 13.39 -0.04 13.76
CA THR A 527 13.90 1.16 14.43
C THR A 527 13.08 2.38 13.99
N ASN A 528 12.62 2.43 12.73
CA ASN A 528 11.77 3.51 12.24
C ASN A 528 10.25 3.24 12.29
N HIS A 529 9.73 2.00 12.20
CA HIS A 529 8.33 1.67 12.59
C HIS A 529 8.19 1.39 14.09
N ARG A 530 9.23 1.15 14.88
CA ARG A 530 9.10 1.33 16.33
C ARG A 530 9.29 2.82 16.64
N ALA A 531 10.01 3.66 15.89
CA ALA A 531 9.89 5.12 16.10
C ALA A 531 8.53 5.71 15.63
N ILE A 532 8.02 5.34 14.45
CA ILE A 532 6.80 5.89 13.82
C ILE A 532 5.56 5.07 14.14
N SER A 533 5.69 3.76 14.36
CA SER A 533 4.70 2.95 15.09
C SER A 533 5.12 2.71 16.55
N GLN A 534 5.91 3.60 17.16
CA GLN A 534 5.66 4.08 18.53
C GLN A 534 5.07 5.49 18.44
N GLU A 535 5.41 6.36 17.48
CA GLU A 535 4.54 7.51 17.20
C GLU A 535 3.16 7.14 16.62
N ILE A 536 2.85 5.84 16.47
CA ILE A 536 1.52 5.28 16.18
C ILE A 536 1.15 4.14 17.16
N ASN A 537 2.04 3.26 17.68
CA ASN A 537 1.68 2.33 18.79
C ASN A 537 1.98 2.84 20.22
N GLU A 538 2.58 4.03 20.37
CA GLU A 538 2.67 4.86 21.58
C GLU A 538 2.03 6.26 21.36
N LYS A 539 1.57 6.63 20.16
CA LYS A 539 0.38 7.51 20.02
C LYS A 539 -0.93 6.72 20.01
N ILE A 540 -0.88 5.39 19.90
CA ILE A 540 -1.70 4.51 20.75
C ILE A 540 -1.07 4.52 22.16
N SER A 541 -1.06 5.69 22.79
CA SER A 541 -1.05 5.84 24.24
C SER A 541 -2.15 6.85 24.57
N PRO A 542 -3.18 6.51 25.37
CA PRO A 542 -3.52 5.23 25.97
C PRO A 542 -4.95 4.81 25.54
N GLY A 543 -5.14 4.46 24.26
CA GLY A 543 -6.44 4.07 23.69
C GLY A 543 -6.47 2.58 23.34
N GLY A 544 -7.53 1.88 23.73
CA GLY A 544 -7.63 0.42 23.61
C GLY A 544 -7.70 -0.16 22.19
N VAL A 545 -7.61 -1.49 22.12
CA VAL A 545 -8.14 -2.27 20.99
C VAL A 545 -9.64 -1.98 20.84
N VAL A 546 -10.14 -1.89 19.61
CA VAL A 546 -11.57 -1.67 19.30
C VAL A 546 -12.17 -2.92 18.67
N PRO A 547 -12.83 -3.80 19.44
CA PRO A 547 -13.54 -4.96 18.90
C PRO A 547 -14.62 -4.56 17.90
N PHE A 548 -14.80 -5.38 16.87
CA PHE A 548 -15.91 -5.28 15.93
C PHE A 548 -17.01 -6.26 16.37
N VAL A 549 -18.23 -5.76 16.52
CA VAL A 549 -19.40 -6.50 17.01
C VAL A 549 -20.45 -6.58 15.91
N TYR A 550 -20.75 -7.79 15.46
CA TYR A 550 -21.83 -8.08 14.51
C TYR A 550 -23.06 -8.62 15.22
N MET A 551 -24.21 -8.00 14.96
CA MET A 551 -25.53 -8.48 15.38
C MET A 551 -26.12 -9.35 14.25
N VAL A 552 -26.25 -10.66 14.48
CA VAL A 552 -26.64 -11.65 13.45
C VAL A 552 -27.92 -12.41 13.84
N HIS A 553 -28.78 -12.62 12.85
CA HIS A 553 -30.03 -13.38 12.97
C HIS A 553 -30.00 -14.55 11.95
N LYS A 554 -30.89 -14.52 10.96
CA LYS A 554 -31.19 -15.62 10.02
C LYS A 554 -30.76 -15.32 8.58
N ARG A 555 -29.95 -14.28 8.34
CA ARG A 555 -29.61 -13.79 7.00
C ARG A 555 -28.16 -14.10 6.62
N VAL A 556 -27.76 -15.37 6.76
CA VAL A 556 -26.36 -15.81 6.59
C VAL A 556 -25.73 -15.41 5.24
N ASP A 557 -26.51 -15.32 4.16
CA ASP A 557 -25.98 -14.93 2.84
C ASP A 557 -25.56 -13.45 2.77
N TYR A 558 -26.19 -12.58 3.56
CA TYR A 558 -25.75 -11.20 3.74
C TYR A 558 -24.49 -11.17 4.61
N PHE A 559 -24.48 -11.93 5.70
CA PHE A 559 -23.32 -12.01 6.60
C PHE A 559 -22.07 -12.60 5.93
N LYS A 560 -22.23 -13.55 4.99
CA LYS A 560 -21.13 -14.03 4.12
C LYS A 560 -20.50 -12.88 3.34
N ARG A 561 -21.29 -11.94 2.80
CA ARG A 561 -20.78 -10.74 2.09
C ARG A 561 -20.13 -9.74 3.03
N ALA A 562 -20.73 -9.50 4.20
CA ALA A 562 -20.11 -8.67 5.25
C ALA A 562 -18.70 -9.17 5.60
N ILE A 563 -18.58 -10.47 5.89
CA ILE A 563 -17.28 -11.11 6.16
C ILE A 563 -16.36 -11.09 4.94
N GLU A 564 -16.82 -11.31 3.71
CA GLU A 564 -15.98 -11.16 2.51
C GLU A 564 -15.41 -9.74 2.35
N SER A 565 -16.17 -8.68 2.66
CA SER A 565 -15.65 -7.31 2.66
C SER A 565 -14.66 -7.07 3.80
N LEU A 566 -14.95 -7.55 5.02
CA LEU A 566 -14.05 -7.48 6.17
C LEU A 566 -12.74 -8.23 5.91
N ARG A 567 -12.80 -9.36 5.18
CA ARG A 567 -11.63 -10.15 4.75
C ARG A 567 -10.68 -9.37 3.85
N ALA A 568 -11.20 -8.45 3.06
CA ALA A 568 -10.48 -7.61 2.12
C ALA A 568 -10.07 -6.25 2.72
N SER A 569 -10.44 -5.98 3.98
CA SER A 569 -10.10 -4.76 4.71
C SER A 569 -8.83 -4.89 5.55
N ASP A 570 -8.40 -3.76 6.11
CA ASP A 570 -7.31 -3.60 7.08
C ASP A 570 -7.59 -4.16 8.50
N PHE A 571 -8.78 -4.72 8.75
CA PHE A 571 -9.14 -5.29 10.06
C PHE A 571 -8.10 -6.32 10.56
N PRO A 572 -7.48 -6.13 11.75
CA PRO A 572 -6.41 -7.02 12.25
C PRO A 572 -6.93 -8.38 12.76
N LYS A 573 -7.32 -9.25 11.82
CA LYS A 573 -8.09 -10.50 12.02
C LYS A 573 -7.66 -11.36 13.22
N THR A 574 -6.36 -11.50 13.47
CA THR A 574 -5.81 -12.37 14.52
C THR A 574 -5.47 -11.65 15.84
N LYS A 575 -5.59 -10.31 15.88
CA LYS A 575 -5.21 -9.48 17.05
C LYS A 575 -6.40 -8.80 17.72
N VAL A 576 -7.44 -8.49 16.94
CA VAL A 576 -8.63 -7.77 17.40
C VAL A 576 -9.79 -8.76 17.47
N PRO A 577 -10.53 -8.84 18.59
CA PRO A 577 -11.71 -9.69 18.68
C PRO A 577 -12.78 -9.30 17.66
N LEU A 578 -13.24 -10.28 16.91
CA LEU A 578 -14.45 -10.21 16.09
C LEU A 578 -15.56 -10.91 16.87
N ILE A 579 -16.46 -10.12 17.43
CA ILE A 579 -17.54 -10.57 18.31
C ILE A 579 -18.79 -10.79 17.46
N ILE A 580 -19.35 -12.00 17.46
CA ILE A 580 -20.58 -12.33 16.75
C ILE A 580 -21.68 -12.58 17.79
N SER A 581 -22.72 -11.75 17.76
CA SER A 581 -23.88 -11.83 18.65
C SER A 581 -25.07 -12.42 17.92
N HIS A 582 -25.41 -13.66 18.25
CA HIS A 582 -26.44 -14.45 17.59
C HIS A 582 -27.80 -14.28 18.27
N ASP A 583 -28.86 -14.04 17.50
CA ASP A 583 -30.25 -14.28 17.91
C ASP A 583 -30.50 -15.79 18.00
N GLY A 584 -29.94 -16.43 19.03
CA GLY A 584 -30.13 -17.85 19.33
C GLY A 584 -29.33 -18.81 18.44
N HIS A 585 -29.75 -20.07 18.44
CA HIS A 585 -28.97 -21.18 17.87
C HIS A 585 -29.28 -21.44 16.40
N VAL A 586 -29.15 -20.41 15.55
CA VAL A 586 -29.42 -20.48 14.10
C VAL A 586 -28.37 -21.38 13.42
N PRO A 587 -28.69 -22.62 12.98
CA PRO A 587 -27.67 -23.61 12.64
C PRO A 587 -26.84 -23.21 11.40
N GLU A 588 -27.46 -22.56 10.41
CA GLU A 588 -26.77 -22.11 9.20
C GLU A 588 -25.77 -20.98 9.50
N MET A 589 -26.10 -20.09 10.42
CA MET A 589 -25.22 -19.01 10.87
C MET A 589 -24.07 -19.57 11.70
N MET A 590 -24.36 -20.45 12.67
CA MET A 590 -23.34 -21.11 13.50
C MET A 590 -22.33 -21.88 12.64
N ASN A 591 -22.79 -22.71 11.71
CA ASN A 591 -21.91 -23.47 10.81
C ASN A 591 -20.99 -22.56 9.97
N PHE A 592 -21.49 -21.38 9.56
CA PHE A 592 -20.66 -20.41 8.84
C PHE A 592 -19.66 -19.71 9.75
N VAL A 593 -20.07 -19.22 10.93
CA VAL A 593 -19.16 -18.58 11.90
C VAL A 593 -18.08 -19.55 12.37
N ASP A 594 -18.43 -20.83 12.58
CA ASP A 594 -17.47 -21.87 12.93
C ASP A 594 -16.42 -22.11 11.85
N SER A 595 -16.74 -21.89 10.57
CA SER A 595 -15.76 -21.96 9.47
C SER A 595 -14.72 -20.84 9.50
N LEU A 596 -14.95 -19.76 10.28
CA LEU A 596 -14.06 -18.59 10.37
C LEU A 596 -12.96 -18.74 11.45
N LYS A 597 -13.02 -19.77 12.30
CA LYS A 597 -12.12 -19.98 13.47
C LYS A 597 -10.63 -20.08 13.11
N GLY A 598 -10.30 -20.47 11.89
CA GLY A 598 -8.92 -20.51 11.39
C GLY A 598 -8.37 -19.16 10.91
N GLU A 599 -9.22 -18.12 10.82
CA GLU A 599 -8.89 -16.84 10.17
C GLU A 599 -9.03 -15.63 11.10
N PHE A 600 -10.06 -15.62 11.96
CA PHE A 600 -10.37 -14.51 12.85
C PHE A 600 -10.27 -14.91 14.34
N ASN A 601 -9.88 -13.98 15.20
CA ASN A 601 -9.99 -14.10 16.65
C ASN A 601 -11.47 -13.94 17.04
N LEU A 602 -12.21 -15.05 17.10
CA LEU A 602 -13.67 -15.05 17.25
C LEU A 602 -14.12 -15.19 18.69
N VAL A 603 -15.15 -14.40 19.01
CA VAL A 603 -15.98 -14.55 20.22
C VAL A 603 -17.43 -14.72 19.76
N GLN A 604 -18.04 -15.87 20.05
CA GLN A 604 -19.46 -16.11 19.76
C GLN A 604 -20.31 -15.91 21.02
N LEU A 605 -21.42 -15.18 20.88
CA LEU A 605 -22.37 -14.86 21.94
C LEU A 605 -23.77 -15.31 21.55
N PHE A 606 -24.46 -16.04 22.40
CA PHE A 606 -25.81 -16.56 22.14
C PHE A 606 -26.84 -15.85 23.00
N HIS A 607 -27.76 -15.11 22.38
CA HIS A 607 -28.80 -14.34 23.07
C HIS A 607 -29.69 -15.27 23.90
N THR A 608 -29.61 -15.17 25.22
CA THR A 608 -30.32 -16.07 26.16
C THR A 608 -31.86 -15.95 26.09
N TYR A 609 -32.34 -14.82 25.58
CA TYR A 609 -33.76 -14.51 25.33
C TYR A 609 -34.03 -14.37 23.83
N SER A 610 -33.32 -15.14 22.99
CA SER A 610 -33.47 -15.09 21.54
C SER A 610 -34.89 -15.34 21.07
N CYS A 611 -35.30 -14.61 20.04
CA CYS A 611 -36.57 -14.87 19.41
C CYS A 611 -36.56 -16.15 18.56
N PHE A 612 -35.37 -16.59 18.14
CA PHE A 612 -35.19 -17.85 17.44
C PHE A 612 -35.39 -19.09 18.33
N ASP A 613 -34.84 -19.11 19.54
CA ASP A 613 -34.98 -20.27 20.44
C ASP A 613 -36.32 -20.26 21.20
N HIS A 614 -36.95 -19.08 21.37
CA HIS A 614 -38.23 -18.89 22.08
C HIS A 614 -39.38 -18.40 21.17
N PRO A 615 -39.64 -18.98 19.98
CA PRO A 615 -40.46 -18.35 18.92
C PRO A 615 -41.94 -18.17 19.28
N ASN A 616 -42.47 -18.97 20.21
CA ASN A 616 -43.87 -19.01 20.64
C ASN A 616 -44.05 -18.63 22.13
N SER A 617 -43.11 -17.86 22.68
CA SER A 617 -43.12 -17.37 24.04
C SER A 617 -42.40 -16.02 24.13
N PHE A 618 -42.50 -15.32 25.27
CA PHE A 618 -41.75 -14.09 25.49
C PHE A 618 -40.22 -14.34 25.35
N PRO A 619 -39.46 -13.49 24.63
CA PRO A 619 -39.85 -12.19 24.07
C PRO A 619 -40.34 -12.19 22.60
N ALA A 620 -40.48 -13.35 21.95
CA ALA A 620 -41.07 -13.45 20.61
C ALA A 620 -42.62 -13.41 20.65
N ASN A 621 -43.31 -14.30 19.95
CA ASN A 621 -44.77 -14.31 19.87
C ASN A 621 -45.38 -15.02 21.09
N ASP A 622 -45.79 -14.24 22.09
CA ASP A 622 -46.62 -14.71 23.21
C ASP A 622 -48.03 -14.12 23.05
N GLU A 623 -48.99 -14.96 22.64
CA GLU A 623 -50.37 -14.53 22.38
C GLU A 623 -51.05 -13.97 23.65
N LYS A 624 -50.68 -14.47 24.83
CA LYS A 624 -51.25 -14.04 26.11
C LYS A 624 -50.91 -12.59 26.46
N LEU A 625 -49.80 -12.07 25.93
CA LEU A 625 -49.43 -10.66 26.11
C LEU A 625 -50.25 -9.71 25.21
N ASN A 626 -51.08 -10.25 24.31
CA ASN A 626 -52.08 -9.46 23.59
C ASN A 626 -53.47 -9.56 24.24
N GLU A 627 -53.69 -10.46 25.21
CA GLU A 627 -54.92 -10.49 26.01
C GLU A 627 -54.99 -9.20 26.88
N HIS A 628 -56.01 -8.37 26.63
CA HIS A 628 -56.23 -7.08 27.30
C HIS A 628 -55.19 -5.98 27.04
N TYR A 629 -54.28 -6.15 26.07
CA TYR A 629 -53.39 -5.07 25.61
C TYR A 629 -54.09 -4.19 24.57
N ASN A 630 -54.11 -2.87 24.80
CA ASN A 630 -54.78 -1.89 23.93
C ASN A 630 -53.98 -1.54 22.65
N GLY A 631 -52.85 -2.19 22.42
CA GLY A 631 -51.93 -1.90 21.32
C GLY A 631 -50.86 -0.86 21.67
N ASP A 632 -49.92 -0.68 20.74
CA ASP A 632 -48.88 0.35 20.79
C ASP A 632 -49.44 1.78 20.57
N THR A 633 -48.57 2.77 20.38
CA THR A 633 -48.96 4.17 20.08
C THR A 633 -49.88 4.32 18.86
N HIS A 634 -49.90 3.33 17.95
CA HIS A 634 -50.75 3.28 16.76
C HIS A 634 -51.87 2.23 16.87
N GLY A 635 -52.01 1.56 18.01
CA GLY A 635 -53.00 0.51 18.26
C GLY A 635 -52.62 -0.87 17.73
N ASN A 636 -51.37 -1.11 17.31
CA ASN A 636 -50.94 -2.42 16.82
C ASN A 636 -50.73 -3.42 17.98
N PRO A 637 -51.07 -4.71 17.80
CA PRO A 637 -50.73 -5.75 18.76
C PRO A 637 -49.21 -5.95 18.87
N ARG A 638 -48.77 -6.48 20.01
CA ARG A 638 -47.38 -6.89 20.25
C ARG A 638 -47.01 -8.04 19.31
N SER A 639 -45.89 -7.93 18.61
CA SER A 639 -45.40 -8.94 17.65
C SER A 639 -43.88 -9.05 17.66
N SER A 640 -43.36 -10.27 17.46
CA SER A 640 -41.92 -10.55 17.35
C SER A 640 -41.25 -9.80 16.18
N TRP A 641 -41.99 -9.43 15.13
CA TRP A 641 -41.47 -8.59 14.04
C TRP A 641 -40.92 -7.24 14.54
N ALA A 642 -41.53 -6.68 15.59
CA ALA A 642 -41.10 -5.43 16.21
C ALA A 642 -40.17 -5.67 17.41
N THR A 643 -40.50 -6.58 18.33
CA THR A 643 -39.82 -6.64 19.63
C THR A 643 -38.42 -7.25 19.59
N CYS A 644 -38.13 -8.14 18.64
CA CYS A 644 -36.92 -8.96 18.70
C CYS A 644 -35.62 -8.18 18.50
N ALA A 645 -35.57 -7.25 17.54
CA ALA A 645 -34.38 -6.45 17.27
C ALA A 645 -33.97 -5.63 18.49
N LYS A 646 -34.93 -4.92 19.11
CA LYS A 646 -34.66 -4.10 20.30
C LYS A 646 -34.21 -4.93 21.51
N HIS A 647 -34.81 -6.11 21.73
CA HIS A 647 -34.37 -7.02 22.80
C HIS A 647 -32.95 -7.53 22.57
N HIS A 648 -32.64 -8.04 21.37
CA HIS A 648 -31.31 -8.55 21.05
C HIS A 648 -30.26 -7.45 21.06
N TRP A 649 -30.55 -6.23 20.57
CA TRP A 649 -29.66 -5.07 20.70
C TRP A 649 -29.39 -4.74 22.17
N THR A 650 -30.43 -4.62 23.00
CA THR A 650 -30.32 -4.29 24.43
C THR A 650 -29.48 -5.33 25.18
N TRP A 651 -29.72 -6.62 24.90
CA TRP A 651 -28.96 -7.72 25.48
C TRP A 651 -27.52 -7.75 25.00
N MET A 652 -27.27 -7.63 23.69
CA MET A 652 -25.92 -7.62 23.11
C MET A 652 -25.10 -6.51 23.74
N MET A 653 -25.63 -5.28 23.73
CA MET A 653 -24.98 -4.10 24.27
C MET A 653 -24.62 -4.28 25.75
N GLN A 654 -25.53 -4.77 26.59
CA GLN A 654 -25.21 -5.02 27.99
C GLN A 654 -24.09 -6.04 28.18
N ASN A 655 -24.11 -7.14 27.42
CA ASN A 655 -23.19 -8.25 27.67
C ASN A 655 -21.78 -7.98 27.12
N VAL A 656 -21.62 -7.36 25.93
CA VAL A 656 -20.27 -7.14 25.35
C VAL A 656 -19.38 -6.25 26.22
N TRP A 657 -19.93 -5.21 26.83
CA TRP A 657 -19.15 -4.27 27.66
C TRP A 657 -18.71 -4.85 29.01
N ASP A 658 -19.36 -5.92 29.45
CA ASP A 658 -19.09 -6.65 30.69
C ASP A 658 -18.16 -7.87 30.47
N MET A 659 -17.70 -8.12 29.24
CA MET A 659 -16.82 -9.25 28.91
C MET A 659 -15.35 -8.93 29.19
N ASP A 660 -14.68 -9.88 29.83
CA ASP A 660 -13.24 -10.05 29.68
C ASP A 660 -12.95 -10.70 28.33
N LEU A 661 -12.31 -9.97 27.43
CA LEU A 661 -11.98 -10.44 26.07
C LEU A 661 -10.61 -11.15 25.99
N GLY A 662 -9.96 -11.42 27.13
CA GLY A 662 -8.70 -12.16 27.19
C GLY A 662 -7.50 -11.43 26.58
N ILE A 663 -7.55 -10.09 26.55
CA ILE A 663 -6.45 -9.25 26.05
C ILE A 663 -5.67 -8.69 27.25
N ASP A 664 -4.72 -9.48 27.76
CA ASP A 664 -3.91 -9.11 28.93
C ASP A 664 -3.26 -7.72 28.76
N GLY A 665 -3.53 -6.83 29.70
CA GLY A 665 -2.94 -5.49 29.76
C GLY A 665 -3.54 -4.43 28.83
N VAL A 666 -4.63 -4.73 28.10
CA VAL A 666 -5.31 -3.77 27.21
C VAL A 666 -6.72 -3.46 27.72
N ASN A 667 -6.97 -2.19 28.08
CA ASN A 667 -8.32 -1.74 28.41
C ASN A 667 -9.14 -1.54 27.11
N VAL A 668 -10.35 -2.07 27.04
CA VAL A 668 -11.26 -1.88 25.90
C VAL A 668 -12.21 -0.73 26.21
N ASP A 669 -11.84 0.45 25.70
CA ASP A 669 -12.56 1.71 25.94
C ASP A 669 -13.50 2.12 24.81
N ALA A 670 -13.48 1.44 23.65
CA ALA A 670 -14.40 1.65 22.53
C ALA A 670 -14.74 0.34 21.82
N MET A 671 -15.90 0.28 21.17
CA MET A 671 -16.34 -0.84 20.32
C MET A 671 -17.03 -0.32 19.07
N PHE A 672 -16.97 -1.08 17.96
CA PHE A 672 -17.68 -0.79 16.71
C PHE A 672 -18.81 -1.80 16.49
N PHE A 673 -20.02 -1.31 16.26
CA PHE A 673 -21.26 -2.10 16.17
C PHE A 673 -21.85 -2.04 14.76
N MET A 674 -22.26 -3.19 14.22
CA MET A 674 -22.96 -3.27 12.94
C MET A 674 -23.89 -4.49 12.81
N GLU A 675 -24.79 -4.43 11.82
CA GLU A 675 -25.73 -5.50 11.50
C GLU A 675 -25.16 -6.45 10.43
N GLU A 676 -25.75 -7.64 10.31
CA GLU A 676 -25.33 -8.72 9.38
C GLU A 676 -25.42 -8.40 7.87
N ASP A 677 -25.92 -7.22 7.49
CA ASP A 677 -26.17 -6.75 6.12
C ASP A 677 -25.41 -5.47 5.75
N TYR A 678 -24.32 -5.15 6.47
CA TYR A 678 -23.37 -4.11 6.07
C TYR A 678 -22.07 -4.72 5.51
N ILE A 679 -21.61 -4.16 4.39
CA ILE A 679 -20.23 -4.35 3.89
C ILE A 679 -19.35 -3.15 4.31
N VAL A 680 -18.04 -3.37 4.42
CA VAL A 680 -17.06 -2.37 4.90
C VAL A 680 -16.06 -1.97 3.81
N SER A 681 -15.45 -0.78 3.97
CA SER A 681 -14.36 -0.29 3.11
C SER A 681 -13.02 -1.00 3.36
N PRO A 682 -12.02 -0.84 2.48
CA PRO A 682 -10.69 -1.40 2.68
C PRO A 682 -9.90 -0.82 3.87
N SER A 683 -10.20 0.41 4.31
CA SER A 683 -9.52 1.12 5.42
C SER A 683 -10.42 1.30 6.66
N ILE A 684 -11.37 0.38 6.87
CA ILE A 684 -12.39 0.47 7.92
C ILE A 684 -11.78 0.58 9.33
N TYR A 685 -10.68 -0.10 9.62
CA TYR A 685 -10.10 -0.13 10.95
C TYR A 685 -9.28 1.14 11.24
N GLU A 686 -8.47 1.63 10.29
CA GLU A 686 -7.82 2.96 10.38
C GLU A 686 -8.88 4.06 10.53
N THR A 687 -9.98 3.97 9.77
CA THR A 687 -11.11 4.91 9.86
C THR A 687 -11.73 4.91 11.26
N VAL A 688 -12.04 3.73 11.83
CA VAL A 688 -12.62 3.62 13.17
C VAL A 688 -11.69 4.22 14.23
N LEU A 689 -10.40 3.90 14.19
CA LEU A 689 -9.42 4.44 15.13
C LEU A 689 -9.28 5.97 15.01
N THR A 690 -9.12 6.48 13.80
CA THR A 690 -8.96 7.92 13.54
C THR A 690 -10.21 8.71 13.95
N GLY A 691 -11.39 8.15 13.69
CA GLY A 691 -12.66 8.77 14.08
C GLY A 691 -12.87 8.80 15.59
N LEU A 692 -12.51 7.73 16.31
CA LEU A 692 -12.58 7.67 17.77
C LEU A 692 -11.58 8.62 18.44
N ASP A 693 -10.39 8.80 17.86
CA ASP A 693 -9.40 9.79 18.32
C ASP A 693 -9.92 11.23 18.13
N LEU A 694 -10.46 11.56 16.96
CA LEU A 694 -11.05 12.88 16.68
C LEU A 694 -12.34 13.15 17.47
N SER A 695 -13.10 12.12 17.84
CA SER A 695 -14.29 12.21 18.72
C SER A 695 -13.96 11.96 20.21
N SER A 696 -12.67 12.03 20.59
CA SER A 696 -12.23 11.84 21.98
C SER A 696 -12.75 12.90 22.95
N ASP A 697 -13.20 14.08 22.49
CA ASP A 697 -13.95 15.01 23.33
C ASP A 697 -15.33 14.45 23.71
N SER A 698 -15.67 14.57 24.99
CA SER A 698 -16.98 14.37 25.59
C SER A 698 -18.18 15.02 24.87
N SER A 699 -17.96 16.03 24.02
CA SER A 699 -19.00 16.63 23.19
C SER A 699 -19.56 15.70 22.11
N TYR A 700 -18.87 14.60 21.78
CA TYR A 700 -19.29 13.60 20.80
C TYR A 700 -19.77 12.29 21.44
N PHE A 701 -20.87 11.77 20.90
CA PHE A 701 -21.38 10.42 21.14
C PHE A 701 -20.39 9.35 20.68
N GLY A 702 -19.72 9.60 19.54
CA GLY A 702 -18.79 8.70 18.87
C GLY A 702 -18.79 8.99 17.37
N ILE A 703 -18.65 7.95 16.56
CA ILE A 703 -18.65 8.02 15.10
C ILE A 703 -19.74 7.16 14.45
N VAL A 704 -20.20 7.59 13.28
CA VAL A 704 -21.05 6.81 12.37
C VAL A 704 -20.37 6.71 11.01
N LEU A 705 -20.46 5.55 10.35
CA LEU A 705 -19.72 5.29 9.10
C LEU A 705 -20.60 5.22 7.84
N ASP A 706 -21.92 5.23 8.01
CA ASP A 706 -22.89 5.38 6.92
C ASP A 706 -23.38 6.83 6.84
N VAL A 707 -22.86 7.58 5.88
CA VAL A 707 -23.33 8.94 5.56
C VAL A 707 -24.51 8.99 4.57
N THR A 708 -24.99 7.82 4.11
CA THR A 708 -26.13 7.67 3.19
C THR A 708 -27.44 7.33 3.90
N ASN A 709 -27.43 7.07 5.21
CA ASN A 709 -28.63 6.71 5.98
C ASN A 709 -29.37 5.51 5.35
N GLY A 710 -28.68 4.37 5.20
CA GLY A 710 -29.20 3.17 4.56
C GLY A 710 -29.44 3.30 3.06
N GLY A 711 -28.65 4.13 2.37
CA GLY A 711 -28.79 4.39 0.93
C GLY A 711 -29.88 5.39 0.53
N ILE A 712 -30.51 6.07 1.49
CA ILE A 712 -31.62 7.02 1.26
C ILE A 712 -31.12 8.42 0.86
N GLU A 713 -30.02 8.88 1.47
CA GLU A 713 -29.44 10.20 1.23
C GLU A 713 -28.34 10.15 0.17
N ARG A 714 -28.40 11.07 -0.80
CA ARG A 714 -27.32 11.24 -1.78
C ARG A 714 -26.12 11.94 -1.14
N LEU A 715 -24.94 11.44 -1.48
CA LEU A 715 -23.67 12.09 -1.15
C LEU A 715 -23.52 13.41 -1.92
N PRO A 716 -22.82 14.42 -1.36
CA PRO A 716 -22.38 15.59 -2.12
C PRO A 716 -21.37 15.17 -3.21
N ASP A 717 -21.46 15.77 -4.41
CA ASP A 717 -20.60 15.41 -5.57
C ASP A 717 -19.09 15.65 -5.33
N THR A 718 -18.72 16.47 -4.34
CA THR A 718 -17.33 16.71 -3.93
C THR A 718 -17.26 16.94 -2.43
N VAL A 719 -16.42 16.19 -1.72
CA VAL A 719 -16.04 16.49 -0.34
C VAL A 719 -14.54 16.25 -0.18
N GLU A 720 -13.87 17.10 0.59
CA GLU A 720 -12.48 16.85 1.02
C GLU A 720 -12.41 15.56 1.85
N ASP A 721 -11.28 14.85 1.80
CA ASP A 721 -11.06 13.64 2.60
C ASP A 721 -10.86 14.05 4.09
N GLY A 722 -11.94 13.98 4.87
CA GLY A 722 -12.00 14.53 6.23
C GLY A 722 -13.32 14.22 6.93
N TRP A 723 -13.38 14.52 8.22
CA TRP A 723 -14.53 14.22 9.07
C TRP A 723 -15.50 15.39 9.12
N VAL A 724 -16.80 15.12 9.13
CA VAL A 724 -17.84 16.13 9.28
C VAL A 724 -18.63 15.89 10.56
N GLU A 725 -18.90 16.96 11.32
CA GLU A 725 -19.89 16.91 12.40
C GLU A 725 -21.29 16.63 11.81
N ARG A 726 -22.00 15.68 12.42
CA ARG A 726 -23.41 15.40 12.11
C ARG A 726 -24.20 15.17 13.40
N GLN A 727 -25.52 15.26 13.30
CA GLN A 727 -26.42 14.70 14.30
C GLN A 727 -26.40 13.17 14.22
N PHE A 728 -26.52 12.51 15.38
CA PHE A 728 -26.65 11.06 15.45
C PHE A 728 -27.84 10.58 14.61
N ARG A 729 -27.56 9.53 13.83
CA ARG A 729 -28.54 8.75 13.08
C ARG A 729 -28.14 7.28 13.13
N THR A 730 -29.09 6.42 12.76
CA THR A 730 -28.96 4.97 12.78
C THR A 730 -27.93 4.45 11.78
N GLY A 731 -27.45 3.22 12.01
CA GLY A 731 -26.43 2.55 11.20
C GLY A 731 -25.16 2.19 11.99
N PRO A 732 -24.12 1.66 11.32
CA PRO A 732 -22.90 1.22 11.99
C PRO A 732 -22.15 2.37 12.66
N MET A 733 -21.87 2.17 13.95
CA MET A 733 -21.38 3.21 14.85
C MET A 733 -20.31 2.65 15.77
N ALA A 734 -19.25 3.44 16.02
CA ALA A 734 -18.28 3.14 17.06
C ALA A 734 -18.34 4.21 18.15
N PHE A 735 -18.35 3.81 19.41
CA PHE A 735 -18.41 4.75 20.52
C PHE A 735 -17.66 4.27 21.76
N PRO A 736 -17.16 5.21 22.58
CA PRO A 736 -16.45 4.89 23.81
C PRO A 736 -17.37 4.43 24.94
N ARG A 737 -16.81 3.72 25.93
CA ARG A 737 -17.49 3.20 27.13
C ARG A 737 -18.29 4.27 27.88
N ARG A 738 -17.84 5.53 27.90
CA ARG A 738 -18.60 6.66 28.48
C ARG A 738 -20.00 6.83 27.86
N THR A 739 -20.15 6.58 26.55
CA THR A 739 -21.41 6.68 25.83
C THR A 739 -22.33 5.51 26.23
N TRP A 740 -21.76 4.33 26.49
CA TRP A 740 -22.48 3.20 27.09
C TRP A 740 -22.97 3.47 28.53
N GLU A 741 -22.17 4.15 29.36
CA GLU A 741 -22.62 4.56 30.70
C GLU A 741 -23.76 5.59 30.62
N ALA A 742 -23.74 6.50 29.63
CA ALA A 742 -24.85 7.41 29.35
C ALA A 742 -26.12 6.65 28.90
N PHE A 743 -25.99 5.63 28.06
CA PHE A 743 -27.09 4.72 27.69
C PHE A 743 -27.75 4.07 28.91
N LYS A 744 -26.95 3.46 29.81
CA LYS A 744 -27.46 2.84 31.05
C LYS A 744 -28.13 3.85 31.97
N SER A 745 -27.61 5.08 32.03
CA SER A 745 -28.21 6.19 32.78
C SER A 745 -29.55 6.64 32.17
N ALA A 746 -29.70 6.58 30.85
CA ALA A 746 -30.91 6.93 30.12
C ALA A 746 -31.93 5.77 29.96
N LYS A 747 -31.70 4.60 30.59
CA LYS A 747 -32.50 3.38 30.39
C LYS A 747 -34.01 3.55 30.57
N ASP A 748 -34.44 4.42 31.49
CA ASP A 748 -35.86 4.72 31.69
C ASP A 748 -36.52 5.39 30.48
N VAL A 749 -35.77 6.19 29.73
CA VAL A 749 -36.25 6.78 28.47
C VAL A 749 -36.16 5.74 27.36
N PHE A 750 -35.01 5.08 27.22
CA PHE A 750 -34.77 4.09 26.16
C PHE A 750 -35.78 2.93 26.19
N CYS A 751 -35.97 2.29 27.35
CA CYS A 751 -36.82 1.11 27.50
C CYS A 751 -38.32 1.43 27.46
N LYS A 752 -38.76 2.66 27.75
CA LYS A 752 -40.17 3.08 27.73
C LYS A 752 -40.57 3.85 26.47
N TYR A 753 -39.62 4.12 25.58
CA TYR A 753 -39.91 4.78 24.31
C TYR A 753 -40.45 3.78 23.28
N ASP A 754 -41.59 4.12 22.69
CA ASP A 754 -42.35 3.22 21.81
C ASP A 754 -41.85 3.32 20.36
N ASP A 755 -40.89 2.45 20.09
CA ASP A 755 -40.04 2.38 18.92
C ASP A 755 -39.56 0.93 18.74
N TYR A 756 -39.86 0.36 17.57
CA TYR A 756 -39.62 -1.05 17.22
C TYR A 756 -38.15 -1.36 16.95
N ASN A 757 -37.29 -0.36 16.71
CA ASN A 757 -35.87 -0.59 16.46
C ASN A 757 -35.05 -0.33 17.72
N TRP A 758 -34.39 0.82 17.86
CA TRP A 758 -33.69 1.23 19.10
C TRP A 758 -33.13 2.66 18.95
N ASP A 759 -32.71 3.01 17.73
CA ASP A 759 -32.22 4.31 17.27
C ASP A 759 -33.10 5.50 17.67
N TRP A 760 -34.42 5.47 17.43
CA TRP A 760 -35.32 6.57 17.83
C TRP A 760 -35.44 6.70 19.36
N SER A 761 -35.27 5.60 20.09
CA SER A 761 -35.17 5.60 21.55
C SER A 761 -33.88 6.28 22.04
N VAL A 762 -32.77 6.14 21.31
CA VAL A 762 -31.51 6.90 21.54
C VAL A 762 -31.73 8.39 21.28
N MET A 763 -32.31 8.74 20.13
CA MET A 763 -32.62 10.12 19.76
C MET A 763 -33.54 10.80 20.78
N MET A 764 -34.43 10.05 21.43
CA MET A 764 -35.29 10.60 22.50
C MET A 764 -34.53 10.88 23.81
N ALA A 765 -33.51 10.08 24.14
CA ALA A 765 -32.61 10.35 25.25
C ALA A 765 -31.72 11.58 24.96
N GLN A 766 -31.22 11.69 23.73
CA GLN A 766 -30.48 12.86 23.22
C GLN A 766 -31.33 14.14 23.28
N PHE A 767 -32.56 14.11 22.74
CA PHE A 767 -33.50 15.24 22.78
C PHE A 767 -33.86 15.68 24.21
N LYS A 768 -33.78 14.79 25.20
CA LYS A 768 -33.97 15.10 26.62
C LYS A 768 -32.70 15.61 27.33
N GLY A 769 -31.57 15.73 26.64
CA GLY A 769 -30.29 16.12 27.22
C GLY A 769 -29.69 15.08 28.16
N LEU A 770 -30.07 13.80 28.04
CA LEU A 770 -29.53 12.71 28.86
C LEU A 770 -28.23 12.12 28.29
N MET A 771 -27.94 12.39 27.01
CA MET A 771 -26.70 12.02 26.34
C MET A 771 -26.44 12.96 25.16
N VAL A 772 -25.20 13.02 24.69
CA VAL A 772 -24.79 13.86 23.56
C VAL A 772 -25.33 13.35 22.22
N ASP A 773 -25.61 14.30 21.33
CA ASP A 773 -26.31 14.14 20.05
C ASP A 773 -25.38 14.27 18.83
N ARG A 774 -24.19 14.86 19.00
CA ARG A 774 -23.19 15.01 17.93
C ARG A 774 -22.38 13.74 17.70
N VAL A 775 -22.14 13.42 16.43
CA VAL A 775 -21.22 12.39 15.96
C VAL A 775 -20.28 12.97 14.91
N LEU A 776 -19.11 12.34 14.75
CA LEU A 776 -18.30 12.53 13.55
C LEU A 776 -18.66 11.46 12.51
N ALA A 777 -18.69 11.86 11.25
CA ALA A 777 -18.85 10.95 10.13
C ALA A 777 -17.77 11.20 9.07
N PRO A 778 -17.24 10.18 8.38
CA PRO A 778 -16.33 10.37 7.26
C PRO A 778 -17.06 11.09 6.12
N SER A 779 -16.34 11.85 5.30
CA SER A 779 -16.94 12.58 4.18
C SER A 779 -17.51 11.69 3.07
N ILE A 780 -17.03 10.45 2.98
CA ILE A 780 -17.51 9.38 2.10
C ILE A 780 -17.98 8.17 2.94
N PRO A 781 -18.92 7.33 2.46
CA PRO A 781 -19.36 6.15 3.21
C PRO A 781 -18.19 5.20 3.39
N GLN A 782 -18.04 4.64 4.60
CA GLN A 782 -17.08 3.59 4.89
C GLN A 782 -17.74 2.24 5.19
N VAL A 783 -19.07 2.23 5.24
CA VAL A 783 -19.90 1.03 5.18
C VAL A 783 -21.03 1.23 4.17
N HIS A 784 -21.64 0.13 3.73
CA HIS A 784 -22.82 0.16 2.85
C HIS A 784 -23.82 -0.94 3.22
N HIS A 785 -25.09 -0.57 3.38
CA HIS A 785 -26.19 -1.49 3.67
C HIS A 785 -26.65 -2.20 2.39
N ILE A 786 -26.55 -3.53 2.36
CA ILE A 786 -26.94 -4.36 1.21
C ILE A 786 -28.34 -5.00 1.35
N GLY A 787 -29.06 -4.75 2.46
CA GLY A 787 -30.40 -5.27 2.73
C GLY A 787 -31.53 -4.55 1.97
N ALA A 788 -32.61 -5.27 1.61
CA ALA A 788 -33.82 -4.68 1.00
C ALA A 788 -34.80 -4.05 2.01
N SER A 789 -34.67 -4.47 3.26
CA SER A 789 -35.20 -3.90 4.49
C SER A 789 -34.21 -4.29 5.59
N GLY A 790 -34.08 -3.52 6.67
CA GLY A 790 -33.23 -3.89 7.81
C GLY A 790 -33.69 -5.18 8.51
N MET A 791 -33.16 -5.48 9.70
CA MET A 791 -33.39 -6.76 10.41
C MET A 791 -34.86 -7.22 10.55
N HIS A 792 -35.83 -6.31 10.46
CA HIS A 792 -37.27 -6.59 10.48
C HIS A 792 -37.74 -7.28 9.19
N THR A 793 -37.70 -8.62 9.16
CA THR A 793 -38.09 -9.39 7.97
C THR A 793 -39.57 -9.23 7.62
N ASP A 794 -39.86 -8.43 6.59
CA ASP A 794 -41.19 -8.25 5.99
C ASP A 794 -41.50 -9.35 4.95
N LYS A 795 -42.77 -9.52 4.59
CA LYS A 795 -43.28 -10.57 3.66
C LYS A 795 -42.72 -10.49 2.23
N LYS A 796 -41.93 -9.46 1.91
CA LYS A 796 -41.32 -9.22 0.59
C LYS A 796 -39.98 -9.95 0.38
N ASP A 797 -39.32 -10.38 1.45
CA ASP A 797 -37.98 -10.96 1.43
C ASP A 797 -38.00 -12.47 1.07
N ASN A 798 -38.43 -12.78 -0.15
CA ASN A 798 -38.48 -14.15 -0.67
C ASN A 798 -37.16 -14.56 -1.36
N LYS A 799 -37.02 -15.87 -1.61
CA LYS A 799 -35.77 -16.48 -2.11
C LYS A 799 -35.33 -15.99 -3.51
N SER A 800 -36.23 -15.44 -4.33
CA SER A 800 -35.87 -14.82 -5.61
C SER A 800 -35.46 -13.35 -5.45
N THR A 801 -36.12 -12.58 -4.58
CA THR A 801 -35.73 -11.19 -4.28
C THR A 801 -34.32 -11.12 -3.70
N ARG A 802 -33.99 -11.97 -2.72
CA ARG A 802 -32.61 -12.06 -2.17
C ARG A 802 -31.57 -12.31 -3.25
N LYS A 803 -31.88 -13.18 -4.22
CA LYS A 803 -30.96 -13.57 -5.28
C LYS A 803 -30.79 -12.50 -6.37
N HIS A 804 -31.69 -11.53 -6.46
CA HIS A 804 -31.50 -10.31 -7.26
C HIS A 804 -30.71 -9.25 -6.48
N VAL A 805 -31.12 -8.92 -5.25
CA VAL A 805 -30.44 -7.92 -4.41
C VAL A 805 -28.96 -8.26 -4.20
N LEU A 806 -28.64 -9.52 -3.86
CA LEU A 806 -27.26 -10.01 -3.70
C LEU A 806 -26.48 -10.17 -5.02
N LYS A 807 -27.10 -9.90 -6.18
CA LYS A 807 -26.48 -9.97 -7.51
C LYS A 807 -26.27 -8.58 -8.11
N ASP A 808 -27.22 -7.68 -7.90
CA ASP A 808 -27.08 -6.26 -8.27
C ASP A 808 -26.04 -5.57 -7.36
N ALA A 809 -26.05 -5.88 -6.05
CA ALA A 809 -25.02 -5.40 -5.11
C ALA A 809 -23.60 -5.91 -5.41
N THR A 810 -23.42 -6.98 -6.20
CA THR A 810 -22.10 -7.52 -6.57
C THR A 810 -21.46 -6.89 -7.81
N ALA A 811 -22.16 -5.97 -8.50
CA ALA A 811 -21.63 -5.33 -9.70
C ALA A 811 -21.06 -3.92 -9.45
N ASP A 812 -21.71 -3.11 -8.60
CA ASP A 812 -21.57 -1.64 -8.69
C ASP A 812 -21.07 -0.92 -7.42
N VAL A 813 -20.97 -1.57 -6.25
CA VAL A 813 -20.59 -0.89 -4.99
C VAL A 813 -19.13 -1.13 -4.62
N ILE A 814 -18.25 -0.22 -5.04
CA ILE A 814 -16.86 -0.14 -4.59
C ILE A 814 -16.75 0.96 -3.52
N LEU A 815 -16.57 0.57 -2.26
CA LEU A 815 -16.25 1.53 -1.19
C LEU A 815 -14.77 1.95 -1.28
N SER A 816 -14.53 3.24 -1.52
CA SER A 816 -13.18 3.80 -1.53
C SER A 816 -12.56 3.80 -0.12
N PRO A 817 -11.23 3.61 0.02
CA PRO A 817 -10.53 3.93 1.25
C PRO A 817 -10.72 5.41 1.62
N PHE A 818 -10.79 5.66 2.93
CA PHE A 818 -10.83 6.99 3.54
C PHE A 818 -9.63 7.15 4.47
N HIS A 819 -8.95 8.30 4.42
CA HIS A 819 -7.76 8.59 5.23
C HIS A 819 -7.78 9.99 5.86
N GLY A 820 -8.92 10.68 5.85
CA GLY A 820 -9.09 11.99 6.45
C GLY A 820 -8.72 12.03 7.95
N LYS A 821 -7.84 12.98 8.32
CA LYS A 821 -7.28 13.11 9.70
C LYS A 821 -7.67 14.39 10.42
N SER A 822 -8.65 15.12 9.88
CA SER A 822 -9.11 16.41 10.41
C SER A 822 -10.61 16.57 10.28
N ILE A 823 -11.21 17.28 11.23
CA ILE A 823 -12.61 17.70 11.16
C ILE A 823 -12.69 18.91 10.22
N ILE A 824 -13.50 18.79 9.17
CA ILE A 824 -13.85 19.87 8.23
C ILE A 824 -14.88 20.76 8.92
N SER A 825 -14.66 22.09 8.91
CA SER A 825 -15.58 23.07 9.49
C SER A 825 -16.97 22.97 8.85
N GLY A 826 -17.95 22.47 9.61
CA GLY A 826 -19.36 22.50 9.26
C GLY A 826 -20.02 23.85 9.54
N ASN A 827 -21.24 24.03 9.04
CA ASN A 827 -22.17 25.05 9.56
C ASN A 827 -22.77 24.56 10.89
N ASP A 828 -23.31 25.49 11.70
CA ASP A 828 -24.04 25.16 12.93
C ASP A 828 -25.07 24.03 12.68
N LEU A 829 -24.98 22.96 13.47
CA LEU A 829 -25.96 21.87 13.41
C LEU A 829 -27.33 22.39 13.87
N PRO A 830 -28.42 22.12 13.13
CA PRO A 830 -29.75 22.55 13.53
C PRO A 830 -30.17 21.89 14.85
N GLN A 831 -31.10 22.49 15.59
CA GLN A 831 -31.58 21.91 16.85
C GLN A 831 -32.45 20.66 16.58
N HIS A 832 -32.25 19.58 17.35
CA HIS A 832 -33.05 18.35 17.21
C HIS A 832 -34.55 18.63 17.40
N SER A 833 -35.36 18.21 16.42
CA SER A 833 -36.80 18.08 16.58
C SER A 833 -37.13 16.90 17.50
N LYS A 834 -38.25 16.99 18.22
CA LYS A 834 -38.73 15.89 19.07
C LYS A 834 -38.93 14.62 18.22
N PRO A 835 -38.28 13.49 18.56
CA PRO A 835 -38.43 12.23 17.82
C PRO A 835 -39.88 11.76 17.71
N TYR A 836 -40.18 11.05 16.62
CA TYR A 836 -41.48 10.39 16.40
C TYR A 836 -41.52 9.02 17.10
N LYS A 837 -42.71 8.56 17.45
CA LYS A 837 -42.92 7.22 18.03
C LYS A 837 -43.32 6.25 16.91
N ASN A 838 -42.44 5.33 16.55
CA ASN A 838 -42.70 4.40 15.46
C ASN A 838 -43.71 3.30 15.82
N GLY A 839 -43.97 3.07 17.11
CA GLY A 839 -44.77 1.94 17.56
C GLY A 839 -43.94 0.66 17.69
N GLY A 840 -44.62 -0.47 17.93
CA GLY A 840 -44.04 -1.81 18.06
C GLY A 840 -43.42 -2.14 19.42
N TRP A 841 -43.33 -1.19 20.35
CA TRP A 841 -42.72 -1.33 21.67
C TRP A 841 -43.56 -0.64 22.77
N GLY A 842 -44.88 -0.82 22.73
CA GLY A 842 -45.80 -0.22 23.71
C GLY A 842 -46.07 -1.08 24.96
N HIS A 843 -45.75 -2.38 24.93
CA HIS A 843 -46.23 -3.32 25.94
C HIS A 843 -45.35 -3.31 27.22
N PRO A 844 -45.93 -3.15 28.44
CA PRO A 844 -45.17 -3.00 29.68
C PRO A 844 -44.15 -4.11 29.97
N ARG A 845 -44.46 -5.36 29.57
CA ARG A 845 -43.56 -6.51 29.75
C ARG A 845 -42.22 -6.36 29.03
N ASP A 846 -42.20 -5.72 27.85
CA ASP A 846 -40.97 -5.46 27.11
C ASP A 846 -40.15 -4.36 27.80
N HIS A 847 -40.83 -3.34 28.35
CA HIS A 847 -40.19 -2.27 29.13
C HIS A 847 -39.55 -2.84 30.39
N GLU A 848 -40.26 -3.68 31.14
CA GLU A 848 -39.75 -4.38 32.33
C GLU A 848 -38.49 -5.22 32.01
N HIS A 849 -38.53 -5.99 30.92
CA HIS A 849 -37.41 -6.85 30.55
C HIS A 849 -36.17 -6.05 30.13
N CYS A 850 -36.36 -5.00 29.32
CA CYS A 850 -35.29 -4.06 28.96
C CYS A 850 -34.69 -3.37 30.18
N LEU A 851 -35.52 -2.91 31.13
CA LEU A 851 -35.07 -2.31 32.38
C LEU A 851 -34.32 -3.30 33.28
N LYS A 852 -34.70 -4.58 33.25
CA LYS A 852 -33.97 -5.66 33.94
C LYS A 852 -32.60 -5.90 33.30
N ILE A 853 -32.51 -5.96 31.97
CA ILE A 853 -31.22 -6.12 31.25
C ILE A 853 -30.28 -4.95 31.58
N LEU A 854 -30.74 -3.71 31.40
CA LEU A 854 -29.98 -2.49 31.75
C LEU A 854 -29.94 -2.22 33.28
N GLY A 855 -30.41 -3.16 34.08
CA GLY A 855 -30.46 -3.11 35.54
C GLY A 855 -29.16 -3.50 36.24
N GLY A 856 -28.33 -4.32 35.59
CA GLY A 856 -27.26 -5.08 36.24
C GLY A 856 -27.77 -6.40 36.83
N LYS A 857 -26.84 -7.34 37.09
CA LYS A 857 -27.13 -8.76 37.38
C LYS A 857 -28.17 -8.97 38.50
N THR A 858 -29.29 -9.61 38.17
CA THR A 858 -30.01 -10.46 39.13
C THR A 858 -29.35 -11.84 39.18
N GLU A 859 -28.98 -12.31 40.38
CA GLU A 859 -28.11 -13.49 40.65
C GLU A 859 -28.66 -14.89 40.25
N ALA A 860 -29.58 -15.00 39.29
CA ALA A 860 -30.42 -16.20 39.11
C ALA A 860 -30.46 -16.80 37.69
N GLU A 861 -29.75 -16.25 36.70
CA GLU A 861 -29.85 -16.69 35.29
C GLU A 861 -28.50 -17.16 34.73
N SER A 862 -28.56 -18.23 33.91
CA SER A 862 -27.48 -19.10 33.41
C SER A 862 -26.09 -18.47 33.22
N PRO A 863 -24.97 -19.21 33.45
CA PRO A 863 -23.68 -18.79 32.95
C PRO A 863 -23.75 -18.49 31.45
N LEU A 864 -23.22 -17.33 31.06
CA LEU A 864 -23.06 -16.92 29.68
C LEU A 864 -22.23 -17.97 28.93
N GLN A 865 -22.81 -18.56 27.88
CA GLN A 865 -22.06 -19.39 26.95
C GLN A 865 -21.40 -18.49 25.91
N TYR A 866 -20.16 -18.11 26.17
CA TYR A 866 -19.25 -17.56 25.16
C TYR A 866 -18.07 -18.51 24.96
N PHE A 867 -17.66 -18.68 23.69
CA PHE A 867 -16.57 -19.58 23.32
C PHE A 867 -15.42 -18.80 22.69
N PHE A 868 -14.33 -18.65 23.44
CA PHE A 868 -13.07 -18.17 22.89
C PHE A 868 -12.45 -19.23 21.98
N HIS A 869 -12.08 -18.81 20.77
CA HIS A 869 -11.33 -19.62 19.82
C HIS A 869 -10.00 -18.91 19.52
N SER A 870 -9.13 -18.86 20.53
CA SER A 870 -7.73 -18.45 20.35
C SER A 870 -6.95 -19.55 19.66
N GLN A 871 -6.03 -19.18 18.76
CA GLN A 871 -5.10 -20.15 18.17
C GLN A 871 -4.04 -20.54 19.20
N GLY A 872 -4.19 -21.74 19.77
CA GLY A 872 -3.39 -22.23 20.89
C GLY A 872 -3.24 -23.76 20.91
N ALA A 873 -2.86 -24.35 19.78
CA ALA A 873 -2.24 -25.68 19.65
C ALA A 873 -1.55 -25.80 18.28
#